data_AF-A0A538RUT9-F1
#
_entry.id   AF-A0A538RUT9-F1
#
_cell.length_a   1.000
_cell.length_b   1.000
_cell.length_c   1.000
_cell.angle_alpha   90.00
_cell.angle_beta   90.00
_cell.angle_gamma   90.00
#
_symmetry.space_group_name_H-M   'P 1'
#
loop_
_entity.id
_entity.type
_entity.pdbx_description
1 polymer ?
#
loop_
_entity_poly.entity_id
_entity_poly.type
_entity_poly.pdbx_seq_one_letter_code
_entity_poly.pdbx_strand_id
1 'polypeptide(L)'
;MAKTLAEFLFGSRQRLTRFDMSEFNDRLSAQRLVGGVFGSEGLLTAKVREQPFSVLLLDEFEKADPLVFDLLLQILGEGRLTDAAGRLADFCNTVVVLTSNLGAESYQQGPFGFSSAGTETAPQAGTAPQAGTARQQFARTHFTRAVEEFLRPELFNRIDRIVPFAPLDASTINHIALRHLQRLERRDGIRYRGVALQLGDGVAAHLARNGFDPRYGARPLLRTVERELLAPLAEGMNRHSAETPLAVAVCLEGASLLVAVKPRTDRAGRVLTTSTAAAPVAEAARQAIELRRQVQALDRSPCVREFRNELFRAEKEQERFEKSKRRLAARAARVAHDAEAQRLQEQAARLRGADQVRMTRLARLREVAGRLGNLAEQIYFVETEALQALYGDAGEVSFAPEDSLQAVAPLRQEWQEMLLTFYRRQFPEPDRVTLALFSEDPAWLKELASAYLAVARARGTHIELVAYRLPSAPAVTQDGPAKKSSDPQVEEEGDEVLPAQFWRQDTLVLAASGRQPEREILTRQWVNDPGSFFARAWERIPGLVLGLRGAAAALRFTPEAGLHIFRGPRQAQPTPCLVEITESEPADYLPPLGITRRGAIGSQNRRRTYDRIQDVLDDEKLPWQNRPLAAVLGEAIQERLQRNLLALLQG
;
A
#
# COMPACT_ATOMS: atom_id res chain seq x y z
N MET A 1 13.65 -13.81 17.43
CA MET A 1 14.98 -13.63 16.83
C MET A 1 14.90 -13.10 15.39
N ALA A 2 14.40 -13.89 14.42
CA ALA A 2 14.43 -13.51 12.98
C ALA A 2 13.84 -12.12 12.66
N LYS A 3 12.73 -11.73 13.30
CA LYS A 3 12.16 -10.37 13.17
C LYS A 3 13.15 -9.26 13.57
N THR A 4 13.85 -9.45 14.68
CA THR A 4 14.86 -8.50 15.17
C THR A 4 16.13 -8.55 14.31
N LEU A 5 16.50 -9.73 13.79
CA LEU A 5 17.63 -9.88 12.88
C LEU A 5 17.39 -9.11 11.57
N ALA A 6 16.17 -9.16 11.02
CA ALA A 6 15.79 -8.41 9.84
C ALA A 6 15.84 -6.89 10.08
N GLU A 7 15.38 -6.45 11.25
CA GLU A 7 15.47 -5.05 11.69
C GLU A 7 16.93 -4.60 11.84
N PHE A 8 17.79 -5.43 12.44
CA PHE A 8 19.18 -5.11 12.68
C PHE A 8 20.04 -5.09 11.41
N LEU A 9 19.91 -6.10 10.53
CA LEU A 9 20.73 -6.22 9.33
C LEU A 9 20.20 -5.37 8.16
N PHE A 10 18.88 -5.26 8.03
CA PHE A 10 18.23 -4.66 6.86
C PHE A 10 17.38 -3.42 7.20
N GLY A 11 17.37 -2.99 8.46
CA GLY A 11 16.71 -1.76 8.91
C GLY A 11 15.19 -1.84 9.05
N SER A 12 14.56 -2.99 8.75
CA SER A 12 13.11 -3.16 8.85
C SER A 12 12.70 -4.59 9.15
N ARG A 13 11.72 -4.76 10.06
CA ARG A 13 11.09 -6.06 10.36
C ARG A 13 10.34 -6.66 9.17
N GLN A 14 9.97 -5.84 8.18
CA GLN A 14 9.25 -6.28 6.99
C GLN A 14 10.16 -7.01 6.00
N ARG A 15 11.48 -6.92 6.17
CA ARG A 15 12.48 -7.69 5.41
C ARG A 15 12.57 -9.15 5.85
N LEU A 16 11.59 -9.64 6.62
CA LEU A 16 11.46 -11.04 7.00
C LEU A 16 10.39 -11.69 6.12
N THR A 17 10.79 -12.66 5.31
CA THR A 17 9.87 -13.57 4.62
C THR A 17 9.78 -14.85 5.42
N ARG A 18 8.56 -15.28 5.79
CA ARG A 18 8.34 -16.51 6.58
C ARG A 18 7.50 -17.49 5.78
N PHE A 19 7.94 -18.75 5.75
CA PHE A 19 7.17 -19.87 5.25
C PHE A 19 7.07 -20.93 6.35
N ASP A 20 5.86 -21.46 6.57
CA ASP A 20 5.63 -22.59 7.47
C ASP A 20 5.74 -23.88 6.68
N MET A 21 6.77 -24.68 6.94
CA MET A 21 7.04 -25.90 6.18
C MET A 21 6.01 -27.00 6.43
N SER A 22 5.16 -26.87 7.45
CA SER A 22 4.01 -27.76 7.64
C SER A 22 2.97 -27.62 6.53
N GLU A 23 2.89 -26.46 5.87
CA GLU A 23 2.02 -26.25 4.70
C GLU A 23 2.59 -26.87 3.41
N PHE A 24 3.85 -27.31 3.45
CA PHE A 24 4.60 -27.87 2.32
C PHE A 24 4.99 -29.34 2.58
N ASN A 25 4.12 -30.07 3.28
CA ASN A 25 4.35 -31.46 3.69
C ASN A 25 4.04 -32.49 2.58
N ASP A 26 3.45 -32.05 1.47
CA ASP A 26 3.14 -32.87 0.31
C ASP A 26 3.86 -32.33 -0.94
N ARG A 27 4.08 -33.22 -1.90
CA ARG A 27 4.84 -32.89 -3.12
C ARG A 27 4.20 -31.76 -3.94
N LEU A 28 2.87 -31.68 -4.03
CA LEU A 28 2.20 -30.65 -4.82
C LEU A 28 2.28 -29.28 -4.14
N SER A 29 2.14 -29.22 -2.82
CA SER A 29 2.34 -27.98 -2.07
C SER A 29 3.79 -27.52 -2.15
N ALA A 30 4.77 -28.41 -1.97
CA ALA A 30 6.20 -28.11 -2.10
C ALA A 30 6.57 -27.51 -3.46
N GLN A 31 5.98 -28.00 -4.56
CA GLN A 31 6.19 -27.44 -5.90
C GLN A 31 5.78 -25.96 -6.01
N ARG A 32 4.81 -25.49 -5.22
CA ARG A 32 4.40 -24.07 -5.23
C ARG A 32 5.52 -23.11 -4.81
N LEU A 33 6.54 -23.58 -4.09
CA LEU A 33 7.70 -22.75 -3.73
C LEU A 33 8.50 -22.31 -4.96
N VAL A 34 8.62 -23.17 -5.97
CA VAL A 34 9.36 -22.94 -7.22
C VAL A 34 8.48 -22.75 -8.45
N GLY A 35 7.16 -22.86 -8.30
CA GLY A 35 6.20 -22.70 -9.39
C GLY A 35 5.72 -24.03 -9.92
N GLY A 36 4.45 -24.09 -10.31
CA GLY A 36 3.82 -25.32 -10.80
C GLY A 36 4.08 -25.56 -12.28
N VAL A 37 3.63 -26.74 -12.75
CA VAL A 37 3.79 -27.22 -14.14
C VAL A 37 3.19 -26.27 -15.20
N PHE A 38 2.27 -25.39 -14.81
CA PHE A 38 1.63 -24.41 -15.69
C PHE A 38 2.37 -23.05 -15.79
N GLY A 39 3.65 -22.99 -15.39
CA GLY A 39 4.46 -21.77 -15.47
C GLY A 39 4.04 -20.69 -14.47
N SER A 40 3.34 -21.08 -13.40
CA SER A 40 3.04 -20.16 -12.31
C SER A 40 4.31 -19.75 -11.58
N GLU A 41 4.37 -18.50 -11.13
CA GLU A 41 5.52 -18.00 -10.40
C GLU A 41 5.65 -18.66 -9.03
N GLY A 42 6.88 -19.07 -8.69
CA GLY A 42 7.17 -19.73 -7.42
C GLY A 42 7.07 -18.78 -6.25
N LEU A 43 6.40 -19.20 -5.17
CA LEU A 43 6.20 -18.35 -3.99
C LEU A 43 7.52 -17.92 -3.36
N LEU A 44 8.49 -18.84 -3.28
CA LEU A 44 9.80 -18.57 -2.68
C LEU A 44 10.69 -17.77 -3.64
N THR A 45 10.75 -18.19 -4.90
CA THR A 45 11.59 -17.55 -5.92
C THR A 45 11.11 -16.12 -6.22
N ALA A 46 9.80 -15.86 -6.26
CA ALA A 46 9.23 -14.52 -6.38
C ALA A 46 9.65 -13.62 -5.22
N LYS A 47 9.45 -14.07 -3.98
CA LYS A 47 9.69 -13.24 -2.80
C LYS A 47 11.14 -12.82 -2.68
N VAL A 48 12.07 -13.73 -3.01
CA VAL A 48 13.50 -13.42 -3.00
C VAL A 48 13.89 -12.54 -4.18
N ARG A 49 13.30 -12.71 -5.37
CA ARG A 49 13.50 -11.78 -6.50
C ARG A 49 12.98 -10.37 -6.21
N GLU A 50 11.83 -10.24 -5.56
CA GLU A 50 11.27 -8.96 -5.11
C GLU A 50 12.15 -8.30 -4.03
N GLN A 51 12.72 -9.11 -3.13
CA GLN A 51 13.47 -8.67 -1.96
C GLN A 51 14.71 -9.55 -1.68
N PRO A 52 15.80 -9.38 -2.45
CA PRO A 52 17.00 -10.24 -2.32
C PRO A 52 17.79 -9.98 -1.03
N PHE A 53 17.67 -8.78 -0.45
CA PHE A 53 18.22 -8.41 0.85
C PHE A 53 17.17 -8.64 1.93
N SER A 54 17.05 -9.88 2.41
CA SER A 54 16.03 -10.27 3.36
C SER A 54 16.51 -11.38 4.30
N VAL A 55 15.73 -11.60 5.36
CA VAL A 55 15.82 -12.81 6.19
C VAL A 55 14.72 -13.74 5.71
N LEU A 56 15.09 -14.95 5.30
CA LEU A 56 14.17 -16.02 4.96
C LEU A 56 14.04 -16.96 6.16
N LEU A 57 12.84 -17.07 6.74
CA LEU A 57 12.54 -17.99 7.83
C LEU A 57 11.71 -19.16 7.32
N LEU A 58 12.28 -20.36 7.37
CA LEU A 58 11.59 -21.61 7.08
C LEU A 58 11.31 -22.32 8.39
N ASP A 59 10.04 -22.30 8.79
CA ASP A 59 9.59 -22.76 10.09
C ASP A 59 9.19 -24.23 10.07
N GLU A 60 9.52 -24.96 11.14
CA GLU A 60 9.26 -26.40 11.30
C GLU A 60 9.74 -27.23 10.09
N PHE A 61 10.97 -26.99 9.64
CA PHE A 61 11.48 -27.55 8.39
C PHE A 61 11.50 -29.09 8.34
N GLU A 62 11.54 -29.75 9.50
CA GLU A 62 11.48 -31.21 9.60
C GLU A 62 10.16 -31.81 9.09
N LYS A 63 9.10 -31.00 8.96
CA LYS A 63 7.78 -31.44 8.48
C LYS A 63 7.58 -31.29 6.98
N ALA A 64 8.55 -30.73 6.27
CA ALA A 64 8.46 -30.50 4.83
C ALA A 64 8.52 -31.82 4.03
N ASP A 65 7.97 -31.81 2.81
CA ASP A 65 8.19 -32.88 1.84
C ASP A 65 9.69 -33.00 1.48
N PRO A 66 10.20 -34.22 1.21
CA PRO A 66 11.57 -34.46 0.77
C PRO A 66 12.07 -33.54 -0.36
N LEU A 67 11.18 -33.12 -1.28
CA LEU A 67 11.50 -32.20 -2.37
C LEU A 67 12.04 -30.86 -1.86
N VAL A 68 11.54 -30.34 -0.73
CA VAL A 68 11.98 -29.07 -0.16
C VAL A 68 13.45 -29.12 0.24
N PHE A 69 13.93 -30.27 0.73
CA PHE A 69 15.35 -30.46 1.09
C PHE A 69 16.25 -30.42 -0.14
N ASP A 70 15.79 -30.90 -1.29
CA ASP A 70 16.53 -30.82 -2.55
C ASP A 70 16.61 -29.36 -3.05
N LEU A 71 15.56 -28.57 -2.86
CA LEU A 71 15.60 -27.12 -3.13
C LEU A 71 16.56 -26.40 -2.19
N LEU A 72 16.58 -26.78 -0.90
CA LEU A 72 17.50 -26.20 0.09
C LEU A 72 18.97 -26.47 -0.22
N LEU A 73 19.29 -27.63 -0.80
CA LEU A 73 20.66 -27.92 -1.27
C LEU A 73 21.13 -26.90 -2.30
N GLN A 74 20.26 -26.50 -3.25
CA GLN A 74 20.59 -25.48 -4.25
C GLN A 74 20.75 -24.10 -3.62
N ILE A 75 19.81 -23.73 -2.72
CA ILE A 75 19.81 -22.44 -2.04
C ILE A 75 21.06 -22.28 -1.15
N LEU A 76 21.32 -23.24 -0.26
CA LEU A 76 22.42 -23.17 0.70
C LEU A 76 23.78 -23.52 0.07
N GLY A 77 23.80 -24.24 -1.03
CA GLY A 77 25.01 -24.60 -1.76
C GLY A 77 25.47 -23.52 -2.73
N GLU A 78 24.64 -23.18 -3.71
CA GLU A 78 25.00 -22.28 -4.81
C GLU A 78 24.43 -20.86 -4.65
N GLY A 79 23.59 -20.62 -3.64
CA GLY A 79 22.96 -19.31 -3.44
C GLY A 79 21.94 -18.95 -4.52
N ARG A 80 21.43 -19.93 -5.28
CA ARG A 80 20.51 -19.68 -6.40
C ARG A 80 19.45 -20.75 -6.51
N LEU A 81 18.27 -20.36 -7.01
CA LEU A 81 17.16 -21.27 -7.27
C LEU A 81 16.46 -20.84 -8.56
N THR A 82 16.19 -21.80 -9.45
CA THR A 82 15.47 -21.53 -10.70
C THR A 82 14.03 -21.99 -10.58
N ASP A 83 13.09 -21.14 -10.98
CA ASP A 83 11.67 -21.45 -10.97
C ASP A 83 11.24 -22.31 -12.19
N ALA A 84 10.00 -22.83 -12.17
CA ALA A 84 9.47 -23.65 -13.26
C ALA A 84 9.35 -22.90 -14.61
N ALA A 85 9.37 -21.57 -14.58
CA ALA A 85 9.37 -20.70 -15.76
C ALA A 85 10.80 -20.36 -16.25
N GLY A 86 11.84 -20.92 -15.62
CA GLY A 86 13.25 -20.69 -15.95
C GLY A 86 13.84 -19.39 -15.38
N ARG A 87 13.16 -18.71 -14.46
CA ARG A 87 13.64 -17.48 -13.82
C ARG A 87 14.51 -17.80 -12.62
N LEU A 88 15.69 -17.18 -12.57
CA LEU A 88 16.66 -17.34 -11.48
C LEU A 88 16.34 -16.39 -10.31
N ALA A 89 16.33 -16.92 -9.10
CA ALA A 89 16.31 -16.17 -7.84
C ALA A 89 17.67 -16.28 -7.14
N ASP A 90 18.24 -15.14 -6.74
CA ASP A 90 19.54 -15.03 -6.07
C ASP A 90 19.39 -14.85 -4.56
N PHE A 91 19.94 -15.79 -3.80
CA PHE A 91 19.92 -15.88 -2.34
C PHE A 91 21.25 -15.44 -1.71
N CYS A 92 22.26 -15.00 -2.49
CA CYS A 92 23.58 -14.60 -1.96
C CYS A 92 23.50 -13.45 -0.94
N ASN A 93 22.42 -12.66 -0.96
CA ASN A 93 22.17 -11.56 -0.04
C ASN A 93 21.05 -11.84 0.97
N THR A 94 20.59 -13.09 1.05
CA THR A 94 19.52 -13.54 1.93
C THR A 94 20.09 -14.33 3.11
N VAL A 95 19.67 -13.99 4.33
CA VAL A 95 19.98 -14.79 5.52
C VAL A 95 18.91 -15.84 5.70
N VAL A 96 19.25 -17.11 5.46
CA VAL A 96 18.32 -18.24 5.63
C VAL A 96 18.36 -18.74 7.07
N VAL A 97 17.19 -18.78 7.71
CA VAL A 97 16.99 -19.26 9.08
C VAL A 97 16.03 -20.44 9.02
N LEU A 98 16.51 -21.60 9.43
CA LEU A 98 15.70 -22.80 9.60
C LEU A 98 15.34 -22.95 11.08
N THR A 99 14.06 -23.14 11.41
CA THR A 99 13.63 -23.48 12.77
C THR A 99 13.07 -24.89 12.82
N SER A 100 13.39 -25.59 13.90
CA SER A 100 13.03 -26.99 14.08
C SER A 100 12.86 -27.36 15.54
N ASN A 101 12.04 -28.37 15.80
CA ASN A 101 11.85 -28.94 17.14
C ASN A 101 12.64 -30.26 17.34
N LEU A 102 13.54 -30.63 16.41
CA LEU A 102 14.36 -31.84 16.51
C LEU A 102 15.16 -31.89 17.83
N GLY A 103 15.10 -33.04 18.52
CA GLY A 103 15.79 -33.25 19.79
C GLY A 103 15.21 -32.48 20.98
N ALA A 104 14.11 -31.75 20.85
CA ALA A 104 13.52 -31.02 21.97
C ALA A 104 12.98 -31.96 23.06
N GLU A 105 12.32 -33.05 22.67
CA GLU A 105 11.73 -34.01 23.61
C GLU A 105 12.79 -34.81 24.40
N SER A 106 13.80 -35.36 23.72
CA SER A 106 14.89 -36.09 24.36
C SER A 106 15.76 -35.20 25.26
N TYR A 107 15.95 -33.92 24.88
CA TYR A 107 16.67 -32.96 25.72
C TYR A 107 15.91 -32.63 27.02
N GLN A 108 14.57 -32.62 26.99
CA GLN A 108 13.74 -32.40 28.18
C GLN A 108 13.67 -33.62 29.10
N GLN A 109 13.73 -34.84 28.54
CA GLN A 109 13.69 -36.08 29.33
C GLN A 109 15.02 -36.37 30.07
N GLY A 110 16.12 -35.73 29.67
CA GLY A 110 17.45 -35.93 30.26
C GLY A 110 18.04 -37.30 29.90
N PRO A 111 19.34 -37.54 30.17
CA PRO A 111 19.96 -38.84 29.89
C PRO A 111 19.28 -39.93 30.73
N PHE A 112 18.79 -40.99 30.08
CA PHE A 112 18.47 -42.26 30.75
C PHE A 112 19.73 -42.76 31.46
N GLY A 113 19.83 -42.60 32.78
CA GLY A 113 20.89 -43.25 33.57
C GLY A 113 21.51 -42.47 34.74
N PHE A 114 21.21 -41.20 34.96
CA PHE A 114 21.64 -40.49 36.18
C PHE A 114 20.48 -39.84 36.88
N SER A 115 19.74 -40.68 37.62
CA SER A 115 18.96 -40.23 38.76
C SER A 115 19.86 -39.45 39.70
N SER A 116 19.37 -38.30 40.12
CA SER A 116 19.81 -37.57 41.29
C SER A 116 19.75 -38.47 42.54
N ALA A 117 20.75 -39.31 42.73
CA ALA A 117 20.94 -40.09 43.95
C ALA A 117 22.43 -40.40 44.11
N GLY A 118 23.11 -39.67 44.99
CA GLY A 118 24.42 -40.07 45.49
C GLY A 118 25.47 -38.97 45.54
N THR A 119 25.73 -38.51 46.77
CA THR A 119 26.97 -37.88 47.26
C THR A 119 27.32 -36.47 46.75
N GLU A 120 26.83 -35.49 47.51
CA GLU A 120 27.61 -34.31 47.90
C GLU A 120 29.03 -34.75 48.31
N THR A 121 30.00 -34.61 47.42
CA THR A 121 31.41 -34.53 47.81
C THR A 121 31.91 -33.19 47.32
N ALA A 122 32.19 -32.30 48.27
CA ALA A 122 32.67 -30.96 48.02
C ALA A 122 33.90 -30.98 47.10
N PRO A 123 33.94 -30.21 45.99
CA PRO A 123 35.18 -29.99 45.26
C PRO A 123 36.04 -29.01 46.07
N GLN A 124 37.26 -29.43 46.39
CA GLN A 124 38.29 -28.56 46.93
C GLN A 124 38.63 -27.44 45.94
N ALA A 125 38.98 -26.29 46.51
CA ALA A 125 39.31 -25.05 45.83
C ALA A 125 40.48 -25.23 44.84
N GLY A 126 40.21 -24.90 43.57
CA GLY A 126 41.21 -24.81 42.51
C GLY A 126 40.59 -25.06 41.14
N THR A 127 40.29 -23.98 40.41
CA THR A 127 39.69 -23.96 39.05
C THR A 127 38.27 -24.52 38.92
N ALA A 128 37.27 -23.66 39.17
CA ALA A 128 35.88 -23.93 38.79
C ALA A 128 35.69 -23.77 37.27
N PRO A 129 35.27 -24.81 36.53
CA PRO A 129 34.67 -24.60 35.22
C PRO A 129 33.29 -23.95 35.44
N GLN A 130 33.03 -22.85 34.73
CA GLN A 130 31.76 -22.11 34.81
C GLN A 130 30.59 -23.05 34.46
N ALA A 131 29.69 -23.33 35.41
CA ALA A 131 28.55 -24.24 35.24
C ALA A 131 27.64 -23.92 34.03
N GLY A 132 27.62 -22.67 33.57
CA GLY A 132 26.90 -22.26 32.35
C GLY A 132 27.49 -22.81 31.05
N THR A 133 28.82 -23.00 30.97
CA THR A 133 29.51 -23.44 29.76
C THR A 133 29.28 -24.92 29.46
N ALA A 134 29.32 -25.77 30.48
CA ALA A 134 29.12 -27.22 30.34
C ALA A 134 27.70 -27.56 29.86
N ARG A 135 26.68 -26.89 30.40
CA ARG A 135 25.28 -27.09 29.98
C ARG A 135 25.03 -26.59 28.55
N GLN A 136 25.63 -25.46 28.18
CA GLN A 136 25.53 -24.93 26.82
C GLN A 136 26.25 -25.83 25.80
N GLN A 137 27.39 -26.41 26.18
CA GLN A 137 28.15 -27.35 25.35
C GLN A 137 27.41 -28.69 25.19
N PHE A 138 26.77 -29.18 26.27
CA PHE A 138 25.89 -30.35 26.21
C PHE A 138 24.68 -30.11 25.29
N ALA A 139 23.98 -28.99 25.43
CA ALA A 139 22.85 -28.61 24.57
C ALA A 139 23.27 -28.56 23.09
N ARG A 140 24.40 -27.88 22.80
CA ARG A 140 24.92 -27.78 21.44
C ARG A 140 25.23 -29.16 20.86
N THR A 141 25.87 -30.04 21.63
CA THR A 141 26.20 -31.40 21.18
C THR A 141 24.94 -32.23 20.91
N HIS A 142 23.98 -32.19 21.85
CA HIS A 142 22.71 -32.90 21.73
C HIS A 142 21.91 -32.46 20.49
N PHE A 143 21.69 -31.16 20.30
CA PHE A 143 20.93 -30.65 19.15
C PHE A 143 21.67 -30.82 17.83
N THR A 144 23.00 -30.71 17.82
CA THR A 144 23.79 -30.96 16.61
C THR A 144 23.61 -32.41 16.15
N ARG A 145 23.68 -33.37 17.07
CA ARG A 145 23.47 -34.79 16.78
C ARG A 145 22.04 -35.07 16.27
N ALA A 146 21.02 -34.48 16.89
CA ALA A 146 19.63 -34.65 16.44
C ALA A 146 19.41 -34.12 15.01
N VAL A 147 20.08 -33.02 14.64
CA VAL A 147 20.03 -32.47 13.28
C VAL A 147 20.84 -33.34 12.29
N GLU A 148 21.99 -33.86 12.70
CA GLU A 148 22.83 -34.76 11.90
C GLU A 148 22.14 -36.11 11.60
N GLU A 149 21.40 -36.66 12.56
CA GLU A 149 20.62 -37.90 12.37
C GLU A 149 19.43 -37.71 11.41
N PHE A 150 18.85 -36.50 11.36
CA PHE A 150 17.70 -36.19 10.51
C PHE A 150 18.11 -35.78 9.07
N LEU A 151 19.18 -35.00 8.93
CA LEU A 151 19.60 -34.45 7.65
C LEU A 151 20.58 -35.37 6.92
N ARG A 152 20.46 -35.42 5.59
CA ARG A 152 21.49 -36.00 4.72
C ARG A 152 22.82 -35.24 4.92
N PRO A 153 23.99 -35.92 4.93
CA PRO A 153 25.30 -35.26 5.13
C PRO A 153 25.55 -34.09 4.17
N GLU A 154 25.07 -34.21 2.93
CA GLU A 154 25.16 -33.18 1.90
C GLU A 154 24.52 -31.86 2.32
N LEU A 155 23.37 -31.89 2.99
CA LEU A 155 22.63 -30.70 3.43
C LEU A 155 23.15 -30.20 4.77
N PHE A 156 23.48 -31.12 5.69
CA PHE A 156 24.09 -30.77 6.98
C PHE A 156 25.36 -29.94 6.80
N ASN A 157 26.23 -30.33 5.87
CA ASN A 157 27.47 -29.63 5.55
C ASN A 157 27.28 -28.25 4.90
N ARG A 158 26.04 -27.85 4.55
CA ARG A 158 25.70 -26.51 4.04
C ARG A 158 25.14 -25.58 5.12
N ILE A 159 24.94 -26.07 6.35
CA ILE A 159 24.46 -25.24 7.46
C ILE A 159 25.66 -24.58 8.13
N ASP A 160 25.74 -23.25 8.05
CA ASP A 160 26.83 -22.48 8.64
C ASP A 160 26.92 -22.61 10.17
N ARG A 161 25.75 -22.57 10.84
CA ARG A 161 25.69 -22.57 12.30
C ARG A 161 24.37 -23.10 12.85
N ILE A 162 24.48 -24.08 13.74
CA ILE A 162 23.37 -24.55 14.57
C ILE A 162 23.33 -23.73 15.86
N VAL A 163 22.18 -23.11 16.14
CA VAL A 163 21.97 -22.25 17.31
C VAL A 163 20.95 -22.92 18.23
N PRO A 164 21.39 -23.57 19.33
CA PRO A 164 20.48 -24.17 20.29
C PRO A 164 19.78 -23.09 21.11
N PHE A 165 18.45 -23.17 21.23
CA PHE A 165 17.67 -22.32 22.13
C PHE A 165 17.56 -22.98 23.50
N ALA A 166 18.00 -22.29 24.54
CA ALA A 166 17.80 -22.74 25.91
C ALA A 166 16.29 -22.70 26.26
N PRO A 167 15.81 -23.63 27.11
CA PRO A 167 14.45 -23.54 27.64
C PRO A 167 14.27 -22.22 28.39
N LEU A 168 13.06 -21.66 28.32
CA LEU A 168 12.73 -20.41 29.00
C LEU A 168 12.70 -20.65 30.51
N ASP A 169 13.44 -19.85 31.27
CA ASP A 169 13.37 -19.85 32.73
C ASP A 169 12.23 -18.95 33.24
N ALA A 170 11.83 -19.15 34.49
CA ALA A 170 10.73 -18.40 35.12
C ALA A 170 10.96 -16.88 35.08
N SER A 171 12.21 -16.42 35.24
CA SER A 171 12.58 -15.00 35.17
C SER A 171 12.37 -14.41 33.77
N THR A 172 12.69 -15.16 32.71
CA THR A 172 12.51 -14.73 31.32
C THR A 172 11.02 -14.64 31.00
N ILE A 173 10.21 -15.59 31.46
CA ILE A 173 8.76 -15.58 31.22
C ILE A 173 8.10 -14.40 31.95
N ASN A 174 8.54 -14.09 33.16
CA ASN A 174 8.08 -12.89 33.88
C ASN A 174 8.39 -11.60 33.10
N HIS A 175 9.59 -11.49 32.51
CA HIS A 175 9.92 -10.35 31.63
C HIS A 175 9.04 -10.29 30.39
N ILE A 176 8.72 -11.44 29.79
CA ILE A 176 7.80 -11.51 28.64
C ILE A 176 6.41 -11.02 29.08
N ALA A 177 5.90 -11.47 30.23
CA ALA A 177 4.61 -11.05 30.77
C ALA A 177 4.56 -9.53 31.03
N LEU A 178 5.58 -8.97 31.68
CA LEU A 178 5.70 -7.52 31.90
C LEU A 178 5.65 -6.73 30.58
N ARG A 179 6.36 -7.20 29.56
CA ARG A 179 6.34 -6.56 28.24
C ARG A 179 4.95 -6.58 27.59
N HIS A 180 4.17 -7.64 27.81
CA HIS A 180 2.79 -7.69 27.35
C HIS A 180 1.89 -6.71 28.10
N LEU A 181 2.07 -6.55 29.42
CA LEU A 181 1.35 -5.57 30.24
C LEU A 181 1.67 -4.13 29.83
N GLN A 182 2.94 -3.79 29.58
CA GLN A 182 3.31 -2.46 29.09
C GLN A 182 2.69 -2.13 27.72
N ARG A 183 2.45 -3.15 26.88
CA ARG A 183 1.72 -2.97 25.61
C ARG A 183 0.23 -2.77 25.82
N LEU A 184 -0.33 -3.24 26.93
CA LEU A 184 -1.74 -3.07 27.27
C LEU A 184 -2.08 -1.60 27.46
N GLU A 185 -1.28 -0.88 28.24
CA GLU A 185 -1.44 0.57 28.48
C GLU A 185 -1.46 1.39 27.17
N ARG A 186 -0.81 0.89 26.12
CA ARG A 186 -0.77 1.54 24.81
C ARG A 186 -1.97 1.25 23.92
N ARG A 187 -2.89 0.38 24.33
CA ARG A 187 -4.07 0.01 23.53
C ARG A 187 -5.09 1.13 23.48
N ASP A 188 -5.65 1.33 22.29
CA ASP A 188 -6.63 2.37 22.01
C ASP A 188 -7.83 2.34 22.97
N GLY A 189 -8.42 1.18 23.23
CA GLY A 189 -9.56 1.06 24.13
C GLY A 189 -9.30 1.56 25.56
N ILE A 190 -8.04 1.54 26.00
CA ILE A 190 -7.63 2.00 27.35
C ILE A 190 -7.27 3.48 27.31
N ARG A 191 -6.48 3.90 26.31
CA ARG A 191 -6.03 5.30 26.18
C ARG A 191 -7.17 6.28 25.90
N TYR A 192 -8.10 5.91 25.02
CA TYR A 192 -9.10 6.85 24.50
C TYR A 192 -10.40 6.88 25.28
N ARG A 193 -10.62 5.92 26.19
CA ARG A 193 -11.81 5.83 27.03
C ARG A 193 -11.61 6.41 28.44
N GLY A 194 -10.56 7.21 28.64
CA GLY A 194 -10.23 7.81 29.94
C GLY A 194 -10.00 6.78 31.05
N VAL A 195 -9.38 5.64 30.71
CA VAL A 195 -9.16 4.53 31.66
C VAL A 195 -7.88 4.76 32.46
N ALA A 196 -8.02 4.97 33.77
CA ALA A 196 -6.89 4.90 34.69
C ALA A 196 -6.63 3.44 35.04
N LEU A 197 -5.70 2.79 34.34
CA LEU A 197 -5.30 1.42 34.60
C LEU A 197 -4.24 1.37 35.69
N GLN A 198 -4.54 0.70 36.80
CA GLN A 198 -3.59 0.37 37.85
C GLN A 198 -3.38 -1.14 37.87
N LEU A 199 -2.15 -1.56 37.60
CA LEU A 199 -1.74 -2.96 37.69
C LEU A 199 -1.09 -3.18 39.06
N GLY A 200 -1.68 -4.05 39.88
CA GLY A 200 -1.14 -4.40 41.19
C GLY A 200 0.14 -5.23 41.10
N ASP A 201 0.92 -5.21 42.18
CA ASP A 201 2.14 -5.98 42.30
C ASP A 201 1.84 -7.49 42.22
N GLY A 202 2.63 -8.21 41.42
CA GLY A 202 2.50 -9.66 41.25
C GLY A 202 1.59 -10.13 40.11
N VAL A 203 0.83 -9.25 39.45
CA VAL A 203 0.00 -9.61 38.28
C VAL A 203 0.84 -10.26 37.18
N ALA A 204 2.01 -9.68 36.87
CA ALA A 204 2.94 -10.24 35.90
C ALA A 204 3.45 -11.63 36.30
N ALA A 205 3.80 -11.81 37.57
CA ALA A 205 4.30 -13.08 38.10
C ALA A 205 3.21 -14.17 38.12
N HIS A 206 1.95 -13.79 38.34
CA HIS A 206 0.82 -14.70 38.23
C HIS A 206 0.60 -15.15 36.78
N LEU A 207 0.54 -14.21 35.84
CA LEU A 207 0.41 -14.50 34.41
C LEU A 207 1.57 -15.36 33.91
N ALA A 208 2.79 -15.09 34.37
CA ALA A 208 3.97 -15.87 34.02
C ALA A 208 3.90 -17.31 34.55
N ARG A 209 3.42 -17.52 35.79
CA ARG A 209 3.27 -18.86 36.38
C ARG A 209 2.18 -19.68 35.67
N ASN A 210 1.01 -19.08 35.45
CA ASN A 210 -0.13 -19.76 34.82
C ASN A 210 -0.01 -19.88 33.29
N GLY A 211 0.80 -19.02 32.68
CA GLY A 211 1.05 -18.95 31.24
C GLY A 211 2.29 -19.69 30.78
N PHE A 212 3.02 -20.34 31.69
CA PHE A 212 4.19 -21.13 31.38
C PHE A 212 3.86 -22.61 31.31
N ASP A 213 4.24 -23.23 30.21
CA ASP A 213 4.32 -24.67 30.11
C ASP A 213 5.75 -25.06 29.71
N PRO A 214 6.44 -25.93 30.47
CA PRO A 214 7.80 -26.39 30.13
C PRO A 214 7.91 -27.00 28.71
N ARG A 215 6.84 -27.63 28.21
CA ARG A 215 6.79 -28.25 26.87
C ARG A 215 6.48 -27.23 25.78
N TYR A 216 5.55 -26.30 26.02
CA TYR A 216 5.08 -25.33 25.01
C TYR A 216 5.71 -23.93 25.12
N GLY A 217 6.60 -23.71 26.09
CA GLY A 217 7.26 -22.43 26.36
C GLY A 217 6.28 -21.33 26.78
N ALA A 218 6.50 -20.11 26.30
CA ALA A 218 5.63 -18.95 26.58
C ALA A 218 4.44 -18.84 25.61
N ARG A 219 4.18 -19.84 24.75
CA ARG A 219 3.00 -19.80 23.84
C ARG A 219 1.66 -19.73 24.61
N PRO A 220 1.45 -20.47 25.72
CA PRO A 220 0.22 -20.37 26.52
C PRO A 220 0.05 -18.99 27.17
N LEU A 221 1.14 -18.28 27.49
CA LEU A 221 1.11 -16.98 28.17
C LEU A 221 0.21 -15.96 27.47
N LEU A 222 0.24 -15.89 26.14
CA LEU A 222 -0.61 -14.94 25.41
C LEU A 222 -2.10 -15.28 25.60
N ARG A 223 -2.45 -16.57 25.60
CA ARG A 223 -3.82 -17.04 25.86
C ARG A 223 -4.24 -16.79 27.30
N THR A 224 -3.33 -16.98 28.26
CA THR A 224 -3.57 -16.68 29.67
C THR A 224 -3.82 -15.19 29.89
N VAL A 225 -2.98 -14.32 29.30
CA VAL A 225 -3.18 -12.86 29.31
C VAL A 225 -4.53 -12.48 28.68
N GLU A 226 -4.90 -13.14 27.59
CA GLU A 226 -6.18 -12.86 26.93
C GLU A 226 -7.38 -13.27 27.78
N ARG A 227 -7.36 -14.50 28.31
CA ARG A 227 -8.46 -15.08 29.09
C ARG A 227 -8.62 -14.45 30.47
N GLU A 228 -7.52 -14.23 31.19
CA GLU A 228 -7.55 -13.84 32.60
C GLU A 228 -7.46 -12.33 32.82
N LEU A 229 -7.00 -11.57 31.81
CA LEU A 229 -6.87 -10.11 31.92
C LEU A 229 -7.67 -9.37 30.85
N LEU A 230 -7.43 -9.62 29.55
CA LEU A 230 -8.02 -8.80 28.48
C LEU A 230 -9.53 -8.99 28.36
N ALA A 231 -10.02 -10.23 28.37
CA ALA A 231 -11.45 -10.51 28.24
C ALA A 231 -12.27 -9.97 29.43
N PRO A 232 -11.89 -10.23 30.71
CA PRO A 232 -12.59 -9.64 31.85
C PRO A 232 -12.52 -8.11 31.87
N LEU A 233 -11.39 -7.52 31.46
CA LEU A 233 -11.24 -6.07 31.32
C LEU A 233 -12.21 -5.51 30.28
N ALA A 234 -12.25 -6.09 29.08
CA ALA A 234 -13.13 -5.65 28.01
C ALA A 234 -14.60 -5.78 28.41
N GLU A 235 -14.99 -6.90 29.04
CA GLU A 235 -16.35 -7.11 29.52
C GLU A 235 -16.73 -6.09 30.61
N GLY A 236 -15.88 -5.89 31.61
CA GLY A 236 -16.10 -4.92 32.67
C GLY A 236 -16.23 -3.49 32.14
N MET A 237 -15.39 -3.11 31.16
CA MET A 237 -15.49 -1.82 30.49
C MET A 237 -16.80 -1.69 29.70
N ASN A 238 -17.23 -2.72 28.98
CA ASN A 238 -18.44 -2.68 28.14
C ASN A 238 -19.75 -2.53 28.94
N ARG A 239 -19.75 -2.78 30.25
CA ARG A 239 -20.92 -2.53 31.12
C ARG A 239 -21.18 -1.05 31.39
N HIS A 240 -20.23 -0.17 31.05
CA HIS A 240 -20.37 1.28 31.19
C HIS A 240 -20.54 1.94 29.81
N SER A 241 -21.09 3.15 29.77
CA SER A 241 -21.13 3.95 28.53
C SER A 241 -19.71 4.27 28.05
N ALA A 242 -19.54 4.47 26.74
CA ALA A 242 -18.25 4.84 26.15
C ALA A 242 -17.73 6.18 26.69
N GLU A 243 -18.62 7.06 27.13
CA GLU A 243 -18.30 8.42 27.59
C GLU A 243 -17.90 8.48 29.07
N THR A 244 -18.16 7.40 29.84
CA THR A 244 -17.84 7.34 31.27
C THR A 244 -16.35 7.03 31.47
N PRO A 245 -15.57 7.93 32.12
CA PRO A 245 -14.20 7.62 32.48
C PRO A 245 -14.15 6.51 33.53
N LEU A 246 -13.21 5.59 33.40
CA LEU A 246 -13.13 4.38 34.23
C LEU A 246 -11.82 4.35 35.02
N ALA A 247 -11.89 3.92 36.28
CA ALA A 247 -10.76 3.48 37.06
C ALA A 247 -10.76 1.95 37.02
N VAL A 248 -9.68 1.37 36.53
CA VAL A 248 -9.50 -0.08 36.44
C VAL A 248 -8.36 -0.46 37.36
N ALA A 249 -8.66 -1.25 38.38
CA ALA A 249 -7.66 -1.88 39.23
C ALA A 249 -7.60 -3.37 38.92
N VAL A 250 -6.41 -3.86 38.60
CA VAL A 250 -6.15 -5.28 38.38
C VAL A 250 -5.31 -5.77 39.56
N CYS A 251 -5.90 -6.62 40.39
CA CYS A 251 -5.26 -7.13 41.59
C CYS A 251 -5.31 -8.67 41.63
N LEU A 252 -4.44 -9.25 42.45
CA LEU A 252 -4.49 -10.66 42.78
C LEU A 252 -5.42 -10.89 43.97
N GLU A 253 -6.42 -11.76 43.79
CA GLU A 253 -7.28 -12.23 44.87
C GLU A 253 -7.16 -13.76 44.94
N GLY A 254 -6.38 -14.23 45.93
CA GLY A 254 -6.05 -15.65 46.07
C GLY A 254 -5.29 -16.21 44.86
N ALA A 255 -5.94 -17.11 44.11
CA ALA A 255 -5.39 -17.79 42.95
C ALA A 255 -5.92 -17.26 41.61
N SER A 256 -6.60 -16.12 41.59
CA SER A 256 -7.20 -15.53 40.38
C SER A 256 -6.93 -14.04 40.26
N LEU A 257 -6.95 -13.52 39.03
CA LEU A 257 -6.92 -12.09 38.75
C LEU A 257 -8.32 -11.51 38.89
N LEU A 258 -8.43 -10.49 39.74
CA LEU A 258 -9.64 -9.67 39.85
C LEU A 258 -9.44 -8.39 39.04
N VAL A 259 -10.34 -8.16 38.08
CA VAL A 259 -10.40 -6.91 37.31
C VAL A 259 -11.57 -6.07 37.82
N ALA A 260 -11.27 -5.09 38.66
CA ALA A 260 -12.27 -4.18 39.21
C ALA A 260 -12.38 -2.94 38.32
N VAL A 261 -13.52 -2.80 37.63
CA VAL A 261 -13.84 -1.63 36.80
C VAL A 261 -14.87 -0.77 37.52
N LYS A 262 -14.55 0.50 37.77
CA LYS A 262 -15.47 1.46 38.40
C LYS A 262 -15.47 2.78 37.63
N PRO A 263 -16.58 3.53 37.60
CA PRO A 263 -16.58 4.91 37.12
C PRO A 263 -15.62 5.77 37.95
N ARG A 264 -14.86 6.67 37.32
CA ARG A 264 -14.07 7.66 38.05
C ARG A 264 -15.00 8.66 38.73
N THR A 265 -14.71 8.92 40.00
CA THR A 265 -15.42 9.92 40.81
C THR A 265 -14.50 11.10 41.11
N ASP A 266 -15.05 12.30 41.20
CA ASP A 266 -14.35 13.48 41.69
C ASP A 266 -14.08 13.39 43.22
N ARG A 267 -13.39 14.40 43.79
CA ARG A 267 -13.13 14.50 45.24
C ARG A 267 -14.40 14.58 46.09
N ALA A 268 -15.56 14.91 45.49
CA ALA A 268 -16.86 14.97 46.14
C ALA A 268 -17.68 13.67 45.95
N GLY A 269 -17.10 12.63 45.34
CA GLY A 269 -17.74 11.34 45.12
C GLY A 269 -18.76 11.31 43.97
N ARG A 270 -18.84 12.36 43.15
CA ARG A 270 -19.73 12.40 41.97
C ARG A 270 -19.04 11.71 40.81
N VAL A 271 -19.77 10.87 40.08
CA VAL A 271 -19.28 10.26 38.84
C VAL A 271 -18.97 11.40 37.87
N LEU A 272 -17.74 11.44 37.38
CA LEU A 272 -17.34 12.40 36.34
C LEU A 272 -18.18 12.12 35.10
N THR A 273 -19.19 12.95 34.87
CA THR A 273 -19.87 13.04 33.58
C THR A 273 -19.21 14.17 32.80
N THR A 274 -19.01 13.97 31.50
CA THR A 274 -18.60 15.04 30.59
C THR A 274 -19.67 16.14 30.65
N SER A 275 -19.39 17.20 31.41
CA SER A 275 -20.26 18.38 31.58
C SER A 275 -20.61 18.98 30.22
N THR A 276 -21.75 19.67 30.10
CA THR A 276 -22.15 20.42 28.90
C THR A 276 -21.15 21.50 28.48
N ALA A 277 -20.33 22.01 29.40
CA ALA A 277 -19.17 22.87 29.08
C ALA A 277 -18.02 22.11 28.37
N ALA A 278 -18.01 20.78 28.46
CA ALA A 278 -17.06 19.89 27.81
C ALA A 278 -17.55 19.39 26.44
N ALA A 279 -18.74 19.77 25.97
CA ALA A 279 -19.26 19.37 24.66
C ALA A 279 -18.33 19.71 23.47
N PRO A 280 -17.77 20.93 23.35
CA PRO A 280 -16.83 21.24 22.27
C PRO A 280 -15.50 20.48 22.41
N VAL A 281 -15.01 20.28 23.64
CA VAL A 281 -13.80 19.50 23.92
C VAL A 281 -14.01 18.01 23.59
N ALA A 282 -15.17 17.45 23.93
CA ALA A 282 -15.57 16.09 23.61
C ALA A 282 -15.65 15.89 22.10
N GLU A 283 -16.22 16.87 21.38
CA GLU A 283 -16.28 16.84 19.93
C GLU A 283 -14.88 16.96 19.30
N ALA A 284 -14.03 17.85 19.80
CA ALA A 284 -12.63 17.95 19.37
C ALA A 284 -11.87 16.62 19.57
N ALA A 285 -12.04 15.98 20.72
CA ALA A 285 -11.46 14.66 21.01
C ALA A 285 -11.97 13.61 20.03
N ARG A 286 -13.29 13.53 19.78
CA ARG A 286 -13.87 12.60 18.80
C ARG A 286 -13.29 12.82 17.40
N GLN A 287 -13.18 14.06 16.97
CA GLN A 287 -12.63 14.39 15.65
C GLN A 287 -11.13 14.07 15.54
N ALA A 288 -10.35 14.36 16.58
CA ALA A 288 -8.93 14.01 16.62
C ALA A 288 -8.71 12.48 16.61
N ILE A 289 -9.52 11.72 17.35
CA ILE A 289 -9.51 10.25 17.36
C ILE A 289 -9.83 9.69 15.96
N GLU A 290 -10.86 10.22 15.30
CA GLU A 290 -11.22 9.78 13.96
C GLU A 290 -10.12 10.11 12.94
N LEU A 291 -9.56 11.32 12.98
CA LEU A 291 -8.43 11.70 12.13
C LEU A 291 -7.22 10.80 12.37
N ARG A 292 -6.86 10.50 13.62
CA ARG A 292 -5.78 9.56 13.95
C ARG A 292 -6.04 8.19 13.34
N ARG A 293 -7.27 7.66 13.47
CA ARG A 293 -7.63 6.35 12.91
C ARG A 293 -7.48 6.36 11.39
N GLN A 294 -7.92 7.42 10.73
CA GLN A 294 -7.79 7.57 9.28
C GLN A 294 -6.32 7.67 8.84
N VAL A 295 -5.50 8.47 9.54
CA VAL A 295 -4.05 8.57 9.28
C VAL A 295 -3.36 7.22 9.47
N GLN A 296 -3.70 6.46 10.51
CA GLN A 296 -3.16 5.12 10.72
C GLN A 296 -3.61 4.12 9.65
N ALA A 297 -4.84 4.23 9.15
CA ALA A 297 -5.32 3.40 8.05
C ALA A 297 -4.53 3.71 6.76
N LEU A 298 -4.36 4.99 6.43
CA LEU A 298 -3.54 5.42 5.30
C LEU A 298 -2.09 4.96 5.45
N ASP A 299 -1.51 5.07 6.64
CA ASP A 299 -0.13 4.64 6.90
C ASP A 299 0.10 3.15 6.62
N ARG A 300 -0.95 2.34 6.80
CA ARG A 300 -0.95 0.89 6.55
C ARG A 300 -1.35 0.52 5.12
N SER A 301 -1.92 1.46 4.36
CA SER A 301 -2.35 1.21 2.98
C SER A 301 -1.17 0.84 2.06
N PRO A 302 -1.42 0.11 0.97
CA PRO A 302 -0.41 -0.20 -0.04
C PRO A 302 0.23 1.05 -0.64
N CYS A 303 -0.54 2.14 -0.83
CA CYS A 303 -0.02 3.35 -1.46
C CYS A 303 1.08 4.03 -0.63
N VAL A 304 0.91 4.14 0.70
CA VAL A 304 1.95 4.68 1.59
C VAL A 304 3.10 3.70 1.72
N ARG A 305 2.83 2.39 1.72
CA ARG A 305 3.88 1.36 1.74
C ARG A 305 4.77 1.44 0.49
N GLU A 306 4.19 1.60 -0.68
CA GLU A 306 4.92 1.80 -1.94
C GLU A 306 5.72 3.10 -1.93
N PHE A 307 5.11 4.20 -1.47
CA PHE A 307 5.80 5.47 -1.28
C PHE A 307 7.01 5.35 -0.35
N ARG A 308 6.88 4.68 0.80
CA ARG A 308 8.00 4.43 1.73
C ARG A 308 9.09 3.59 1.10
N ASN A 309 8.73 2.58 0.31
CA ASN A 309 9.69 1.77 -0.43
C ASN A 309 10.45 2.62 -1.46
N GLU A 310 9.78 3.53 -2.15
CA GLU A 310 10.41 4.47 -3.07
C GLU A 310 11.37 5.43 -2.35
N LEU A 311 10.94 6.03 -1.24
CA LEU A 311 11.79 6.87 -0.40
C LEU A 311 13.04 6.11 0.03
N PHE A 312 12.88 4.89 0.55
CA PHE A 312 14.00 4.05 0.97
C PHE A 312 14.96 3.74 -0.19
N ARG A 313 14.45 3.41 -1.39
CA ARG A 313 15.28 3.18 -2.58
C ARG A 313 16.07 4.43 -2.94
N ALA A 314 15.41 5.59 -2.98
CA ALA A 314 16.06 6.86 -3.29
C ALA A 314 17.15 7.23 -2.27
N GLU A 315 16.92 6.97 -0.97
CA GLU A 315 17.92 7.18 0.08
C GLU A 315 19.14 6.26 -0.07
N LYS A 316 18.90 4.98 -0.39
CA LYS A 316 20.01 4.03 -0.62
C LYS A 316 20.78 4.33 -1.89
N GLU A 317 20.12 4.81 -2.93
CA GLU A 317 20.79 5.32 -4.13
C GLU A 317 21.67 6.52 -3.81
N GLN A 318 21.19 7.47 -3.01
CA GLN A 318 21.97 8.63 -2.55
C GLN A 318 23.22 8.18 -1.76
N GLU A 319 23.07 7.26 -0.81
CA GLU A 319 24.22 6.73 -0.04
C GLU A 319 25.27 6.06 -0.94
N ARG A 320 24.84 5.24 -1.90
CA ARG A 320 25.74 4.56 -2.86
C ARG A 320 26.47 5.57 -3.73
N PHE A 321 25.76 6.61 -4.16
CA PHE A 321 26.31 7.67 -4.98
C PHE A 321 27.35 8.49 -4.23
N GLU A 322 27.05 8.92 -3.00
CA GLU A 322 28.00 9.64 -2.14
C GLU A 322 29.25 8.80 -1.83
N LYS A 323 29.09 7.50 -1.56
CA LYS A 323 30.24 6.57 -1.42
C LYS A 323 31.08 6.50 -2.70
N SER A 324 30.45 6.46 -3.86
CA SER A 324 31.14 6.41 -5.16
C SER A 324 31.90 7.71 -5.46
N LYS A 325 31.28 8.86 -5.18
CA LYS A 325 31.90 10.19 -5.27
C LYS A 325 33.14 10.30 -4.38
N ARG A 326 33.04 9.86 -3.12
CA ARG A 326 34.18 9.82 -2.19
C ARG A 326 35.30 8.91 -2.69
N ARG A 327 34.98 7.74 -3.26
CA ARG A 327 35.97 6.82 -3.86
C ARG A 327 36.68 7.44 -5.06
N LEU A 328 35.94 8.09 -5.96
CA LEU A 328 36.49 8.76 -7.13
C LEU A 328 37.38 9.94 -6.73
N ALA A 329 36.96 10.76 -5.75
CA ALA A 329 37.77 11.85 -5.21
C ALA A 329 39.07 11.34 -4.57
N ALA A 330 38.99 10.25 -3.79
CA ALA A 330 40.16 9.62 -3.18
C ALA A 330 41.11 9.02 -4.24
N ARG A 331 40.59 8.49 -5.36
CA ARG A 331 41.41 7.98 -6.47
C ARG A 331 42.08 9.13 -7.23
N ALA A 332 41.35 10.20 -7.53
CA ALA A 332 41.90 11.38 -8.20
C ALA A 332 43.04 12.02 -7.39
N ALA A 333 42.91 12.07 -6.05
CA ALA A 333 43.95 12.59 -5.16
C ALA A 333 45.24 11.73 -5.12
N ARG A 334 45.20 10.48 -5.58
CA ARG A 334 46.35 9.55 -5.59
C ARG A 334 47.07 9.46 -6.94
N VAL A 335 46.49 10.02 -8.01
CA VAL A 335 47.03 9.92 -9.37
C VAL A 335 47.96 11.10 -9.65
N ALA A 336 49.18 10.82 -10.11
CA ALA A 336 50.22 11.81 -10.38
C ALA A 336 50.14 12.45 -11.80
N HIS A 337 49.37 11.87 -12.73
CA HIS A 337 49.23 12.35 -14.11
C HIS A 337 48.00 13.24 -14.30
N ASP A 338 48.20 14.45 -14.82
CA ASP A 338 47.15 15.46 -15.03
C ASP A 338 46.01 15.00 -15.94
N ALA A 339 46.28 14.18 -16.97
CA ALA A 339 45.26 13.73 -17.93
C ALA A 339 44.28 12.70 -17.34
N GLU A 340 44.76 11.80 -16.48
CA GLU A 340 43.89 10.82 -15.79
C GLU A 340 43.14 11.49 -14.63
N ALA A 341 43.77 12.46 -13.96
CA ALA A 341 43.11 13.32 -12.99
C ALA A 341 41.97 14.14 -13.62
N GLN A 342 42.17 14.72 -14.80
CA GLN A 342 41.14 15.45 -15.56
C GLN A 342 39.96 14.54 -15.94
N ARG A 343 40.21 13.32 -16.47
CA ARG A 343 39.14 12.37 -16.79
C ARG A 343 38.31 11.97 -15.57
N LEU A 344 38.95 11.74 -14.42
CA LEU A 344 38.25 11.43 -13.16
C LEU A 344 37.45 12.63 -12.63
N GLN A 345 37.96 13.85 -12.82
CA GLN A 345 37.23 15.09 -12.48
C GLN A 345 36.02 15.32 -13.40
N GLU A 346 36.14 15.07 -14.70
CA GLU A 346 35.03 15.14 -15.66
C GLU A 346 33.95 14.09 -15.35
N GLN A 347 34.37 12.87 -15.01
CA GLN A 347 33.45 11.80 -14.59
C GLN A 347 32.72 12.17 -13.28
N ALA A 348 33.42 12.79 -12.33
CA ALA A 348 32.82 13.34 -11.12
C ALA A 348 31.89 14.54 -11.40
N ALA A 349 32.16 15.35 -12.43
CA ALA A 349 31.31 16.46 -12.84
C ALA A 349 30.01 15.99 -13.51
N ARG A 350 30.07 14.97 -14.39
CA ARG A 350 28.86 14.34 -14.99
C ARG A 350 27.93 13.77 -13.94
N LEU A 351 28.49 13.22 -12.86
CA LEU A 351 27.73 12.73 -11.72
C LEU A 351 26.92 13.87 -11.06
N ARG A 352 27.39 15.13 -11.02
CA ARG A 352 26.70 16.26 -10.38
C ARG A 352 25.34 16.61 -11.01
N GLY A 353 25.20 16.53 -12.33
CA GLY A 353 23.94 16.86 -13.02
C GLY A 353 22.83 15.84 -12.71
N ALA A 354 23.16 14.55 -12.75
CA ALA A 354 22.25 13.47 -12.35
C ALA A 354 21.95 13.47 -10.84
N ASP A 355 22.88 13.96 -10.02
CA ASP A 355 22.71 14.16 -8.58
C ASP A 355 21.59 15.16 -8.30
N GLN A 356 21.54 16.29 -9.03
CA GLN A 356 20.60 17.37 -8.72
C GLN A 356 19.13 16.98 -8.93
N VAL A 357 18.82 16.25 -10.02
CA VAL A 357 17.47 15.72 -10.27
C VAL A 357 17.06 14.69 -9.20
N ARG A 358 17.98 13.79 -8.83
CA ARG A 358 17.74 12.79 -7.78
C ARG A 358 17.56 13.43 -6.41
N MET A 359 18.38 14.42 -6.08
CA MET A 359 18.29 15.17 -4.83
C MET A 359 16.98 15.94 -4.74
N THR A 360 16.51 16.51 -5.86
CA THR A 360 15.21 17.18 -5.93
C THR A 360 14.07 16.20 -5.71
N ARG A 361 14.12 15.02 -6.35
CA ARG A 361 13.13 13.95 -6.12
C ARG A 361 13.14 13.48 -4.66
N LEU A 362 14.31 13.21 -4.11
CA LEU A 362 14.44 12.75 -2.73
C LEU A 362 13.98 13.80 -1.72
N ALA A 363 14.28 15.08 -1.95
CA ALA A 363 13.80 16.17 -1.11
C ALA A 363 12.27 16.21 -1.07
N ARG A 364 11.61 16.09 -2.23
CA ARG A 364 10.13 16.00 -2.31
C ARG A 364 9.60 14.77 -1.56
N LEU A 365 10.23 13.61 -1.71
CA LEU A 365 9.81 12.40 -0.98
C LEU A 365 9.96 12.57 0.54
N ARG A 366 11.05 13.17 1.01
CA ARG A 366 11.27 13.47 2.43
C ARG A 366 10.28 14.49 2.96
N GLU A 367 9.96 15.52 2.18
CA GLU A 367 8.97 16.53 2.52
C GLU A 367 7.59 15.89 2.77
N VAL A 368 7.12 15.05 1.85
CA VAL A 368 5.83 14.36 2.00
C VAL A 368 5.84 13.40 3.20
N ALA A 369 6.93 12.68 3.42
CA ALA A 369 7.07 11.80 4.59
C ALA A 369 7.08 12.59 5.91
N GLY A 370 7.76 13.74 5.91
CA GLY A 370 7.79 14.67 7.05
C GLY A 370 6.43 15.27 7.34
N ARG A 371 5.68 15.73 6.32
CA ARG A 371 4.30 16.22 6.47
C ARG A 371 3.38 15.16 7.08
N LEU A 372 3.44 13.92 6.60
CA LEU A 372 2.66 12.82 7.16
C LEU A 372 3.01 12.53 8.63
N GLY A 373 4.31 12.54 8.98
CA GLY A 373 4.78 12.37 10.35
C GLY A 373 4.33 13.50 11.27
N ASN A 374 4.55 14.75 10.85
CA ASN A 374 4.13 15.95 11.58
C ASN A 374 2.63 15.99 11.81
N LEU A 375 1.82 15.65 10.79
CA LEU A 375 0.37 15.55 10.92
C LEU A 375 -0.02 14.53 11.99
N ALA A 376 0.61 13.35 12.00
CA ALA A 376 0.34 12.33 13.01
C ALA A 376 0.73 12.79 14.43
N GLU A 377 1.86 13.48 14.59
CA GLU A 377 2.31 14.03 15.87
C GLU A 377 1.38 15.15 16.37
N GLN A 378 0.97 16.07 15.48
CA GLN A 378 0.06 17.16 15.85
C GLN A 378 -1.34 16.65 16.20
N ILE A 379 -1.87 15.67 15.46
CA ILE A 379 -3.14 15.01 15.81
C ILE A 379 -3.01 14.35 17.18
N TYR A 380 -1.92 13.64 17.44
CA TYR A 380 -1.68 13.01 18.74
C TYR A 380 -1.59 14.02 19.88
N PHE A 381 -0.94 15.17 19.66
CA PHE A 381 -0.88 16.25 20.64
C PHE A 381 -2.28 16.81 20.95
N VAL A 382 -3.05 17.22 19.92
CA VAL A 382 -4.41 17.74 20.08
C VAL A 382 -5.35 16.72 20.71
N GLU A 383 -5.23 15.44 20.33
CA GLU A 383 -5.97 14.34 20.94
C GLU A 383 -5.65 14.19 22.43
N THR A 384 -4.37 14.28 22.81
CA THR A 384 -3.92 14.16 24.20
C THR A 384 -4.43 15.33 25.04
N GLU A 385 -4.28 16.56 24.54
CA GLU A 385 -4.77 17.79 25.20
C GLU A 385 -6.29 17.76 25.38
N ALA A 386 -7.04 17.39 24.34
CA ALA A 386 -8.50 17.29 24.41
C ALA A 386 -8.96 16.23 25.43
N LEU A 387 -8.28 15.08 25.50
CA LEU A 387 -8.57 14.05 26.50
C LEU A 387 -8.20 14.46 27.93
N GLN A 388 -7.07 15.15 28.10
CA GLN A 388 -6.68 15.70 29.40
C GLN A 388 -7.67 16.75 29.87
N ALA A 389 -8.16 17.62 28.98
CA ALA A 389 -9.22 18.57 29.32
C ALA A 389 -10.55 17.89 29.67
N LEU A 390 -10.86 16.72 29.09
CA LEU A 390 -12.08 15.94 29.42
C LEU A 390 -11.99 15.15 30.72
N TYR A 391 -10.80 14.61 31.04
CA TYR A 391 -10.63 13.58 32.07
C TYR A 391 -9.52 13.85 33.09
N GLY A 392 -8.76 14.93 32.93
CA GLY A 392 -7.71 15.38 33.84
C GLY A 392 -8.25 16.09 35.08
N ASP A 393 -7.44 16.14 36.13
CA ASP A 393 -7.75 16.98 37.31
C ASP A 393 -7.64 18.46 36.93
N ALA A 394 -8.53 19.30 37.46
CA ALA A 394 -8.75 20.71 37.07
C ALA A 394 -7.57 21.69 37.33
N GLY A 395 -6.33 21.20 37.46
CA GLY A 395 -5.14 21.99 37.81
C GLY A 395 -4.24 22.41 36.64
N GLU A 396 -4.31 21.77 35.48
CA GLU A 396 -3.42 22.03 34.33
C GLU A 396 -4.18 21.94 33.00
N VAL A 397 -5.21 22.77 32.81
CA VAL A 397 -5.94 22.82 31.53
C VAL A 397 -5.31 23.89 30.64
N SER A 398 -4.46 23.50 29.68
CA SER A 398 -3.96 24.40 28.63
C SER A 398 -4.92 24.51 27.43
N PHE A 399 -5.96 23.68 27.37
CA PHE A 399 -6.85 23.53 26.22
C PHE A 399 -8.23 24.13 26.52
N ALA A 400 -8.44 25.39 26.14
CA ALA A 400 -9.70 26.08 26.38
C ALA A 400 -10.85 25.49 25.51
N PRO A 401 -12.09 25.39 26.04
CA PRO A 401 -13.23 24.86 25.29
C PRO A 401 -13.51 25.59 23.97
N GLU A 402 -13.28 26.91 23.93
CA GLU A 402 -13.53 27.76 22.76
C GLU A 402 -12.53 27.50 21.61
N ASP A 403 -11.29 27.14 21.93
CA ASP A 403 -10.22 26.88 20.96
C ASP A 403 -10.16 25.42 20.51
N SER A 404 -10.82 24.52 21.24
CA SER A 404 -10.71 23.07 21.07
C SER A 404 -11.08 22.57 19.66
N LEU A 405 -12.16 23.07 19.07
CA LEU A 405 -12.57 22.73 17.71
C LEU A 405 -11.72 23.44 16.65
N GLN A 406 -11.25 24.66 16.93
CA GLN A 406 -10.37 25.40 16.03
C GLN A 406 -9.00 24.72 15.89
N ALA A 407 -8.52 24.04 16.93
CA ALA A 407 -7.29 23.27 16.89
C ALA A 407 -7.35 22.06 15.93
N VAL A 408 -8.53 21.45 15.73
CA VAL A 408 -8.71 20.27 14.85
C VAL A 408 -8.91 20.65 13.39
N ALA A 409 -9.49 21.82 13.11
CA ALA A 409 -9.76 22.31 11.77
C ALA A 409 -8.54 22.30 10.81
N PRO A 410 -7.36 22.86 11.16
CA PRO A 410 -6.19 22.85 10.27
C PRO A 410 -5.67 21.43 10.02
N LEU A 411 -5.75 20.54 11.02
CA LEU A 411 -5.34 19.14 10.88
C LEU A 411 -6.21 18.39 9.88
N ARG A 412 -7.52 18.68 9.87
CA ARG A 412 -8.45 18.12 8.89
C ARG A 412 -8.15 18.61 7.47
N GLN A 413 -7.78 19.88 7.31
CA GLN A 413 -7.40 20.43 6.02
C GLN A 413 -6.11 19.79 5.52
N GLU A 414 -5.07 19.74 6.35
CA GLU A 414 -3.79 19.08 6.04
C GLU A 414 -4.00 17.60 5.69
N TRP A 415 -4.88 16.91 6.41
CA TRP A 415 -5.28 15.53 6.09
C TRP A 415 -5.87 15.39 4.68
N GLN A 416 -6.78 16.28 4.28
CA GLN A 416 -7.35 16.27 2.93
C GLN A 416 -6.29 16.53 1.86
N GLU A 417 -5.36 17.45 2.11
CA GLU A 417 -4.22 17.71 1.23
C GLU A 417 -3.28 16.51 1.12
N MET A 418 -3.05 15.79 2.21
CA MET A 418 -2.25 14.56 2.21
C MET A 418 -2.91 13.46 1.39
N LEU A 419 -4.21 13.24 1.56
CA LEU A 419 -4.96 12.28 0.73
C LEU A 419 -4.86 12.63 -0.76
N LEU A 420 -5.04 13.91 -1.11
CA LEU A 420 -4.88 14.39 -2.48
C LEU A 420 -3.45 14.17 -2.98
N THR A 421 -2.44 14.42 -2.16
CA THR A 421 -1.03 14.20 -2.51
C THR A 421 -0.77 12.74 -2.86
N PHE A 422 -1.28 11.79 -2.08
CA PHE A 422 -1.13 10.37 -2.38
C PHE A 422 -1.97 9.93 -3.58
N TYR A 423 -3.20 10.43 -3.71
CA TYR A 423 -4.05 10.12 -4.86
C TYR A 423 -3.46 10.61 -6.18
N ARG A 424 -2.85 11.81 -6.19
CA ARG A 424 -2.17 12.36 -7.38
C ARG A 424 -1.05 11.47 -7.91
N ARG A 425 -0.39 10.70 -7.04
CA ARG A 425 0.70 9.80 -7.43
C ARG A 425 0.22 8.57 -8.22
N GLN A 426 -1.07 8.26 -8.17
CA GLN A 426 -1.65 7.18 -9.00
C GLN A 426 -1.78 7.58 -10.48
N PHE A 427 -1.58 8.87 -10.80
CA PHE A 427 -1.71 9.41 -12.14
C PHE A 427 -0.35 9.93 -12.63
N PRO A 428 0.12 9.52 -13.82
CA PRO A 428 1.36 10.04 -14.43
C PRO A 428 1.31 11.57 -14.62
N GLU A 429 0.18 12.08 -15.12
CA GLU A 429 -0.08 13.50 -15.34
C GLU A 429 -1.35 13.94 -14.59
N PRO A 430 -1.29 14.20 -13.27
CA PRO A 430 -2.49 14.42 -12.44
C PRO A 430 -3.30 15.66 -12.85
N ASP A 431 -2.63 16.62 -13.52
CA ASP A 431 -3.21 17.90 -13.90
C ASP A 431 -3.63 17.96 -15.38
N ARG A 432 -3.54 16.84 -16.11
CA ARG A 432 -3.89 16.79 -17.53
C ARG A 432 -4.75 15.57 -17.85
N VAL A 433 -5.77 15.77 -18.68
CA VAL A 433 -6.61 14.68 -19.17
C VAL A 433 -7.32 15.08 -20.45
N THR A 434 -7.44 14.16 -21.39
CA THR A 434 -8.20 14.36 -22.62
C THR A 434 -9.48 13.52 -22.56
N LEU A 435 -10.64 14.18 -22.66
CA LEU A 435 -11.96 13.54 -22.70
C LEU A 435 -12.46 13.54 -24.14
N ALA A 436 -12.69 12.37 -24.71
CA ALA A 436 -13.33 12.20 -26.00
C ALA A 436 -14.78 11.73 -25.82
N LEU A 437 -15.72 12.50 -26.34
CA LEU A 437 -17.16 12.30 -26.24
C LEU A 437 -17.68 11.86 -27.61
N PHE A 438 -18.46 10.78 -27.66
CA PHE A 438 -19.10 10.32 -28.89
C PHE A 438 -20.56 9.94 -28.66
N SER A 439 -21.43 10.25 -29.60
CA SER A 439 -22.85 9.89 -29.53
C SER A 439 -23.46 9.91 -30.93
N GLU A 440 -24.44 9.05 -31.13
CA GLU A 440 -25.25 9.04 -32.35
C GLU A 440 -26.33 10.14 -32.34
N ASP A 441 -26.65 10.67 -31.16
CA ASP A 441 -27.55 11.80 -30.97
C ASP A 441 -26.75 13.09 -30.67
N PRO A 442 -26.73 14.06 -31.60
CA PRO A 442 -26.04 15.33 -31.41
C PRO A 442 -26.58 16.19 -30.27
N ALA A 443 -27.86 16.05 -29.90
CA ALA A 443 -28.46 16.84 -28.83
C ALA A 443 -27.89 16.43 -27.47
N TRP A 444 -27.85 15.13 -27.18
CA TRP A 444 -27.26 14.60 -25.95
C TRP A 444 -25.74 14.78 -25.91
N LEU A 445 -25.07 14.64 -27.06
CA LEU A 445 -23.64 14.93 -27.17
C LEU A 445 -23.32 16.38 -26.74
N LYS A 446 -24.09 17.32 -27.30
CA LYS A 446 -23.96 18.74 -27.02
C LYS A 446 -24.26 19.07 -25.57
N GLU A 447 -25.29 18.47 -24.99
CA GLU A 447 -25.65 18.69 -23.60
C GLU A 447 -24.56 18.19 -22.63
N LEU A 448 -24.09 16.96 -22.83
CA LEU A 448 -23.04 16.37 -22.00
C LEU A 448 -21.72 17.14 -22.14
N ALA A 449 -21.34 17.50 -23.37
CA ALA A 449 -20.14 18.31 -23.62
C ALA A 449 -20.23 19.69 -22.96
N SER A 450 -21.40 20.34 -23.01
CA SER A 450 -21.63 21.63 -22.34
C SER A 450 -21.50 21.51 -20.83
N ALA A 451 -21.99 20.40 -20.26
CA ALA A 451 -21.89 20.13 -18.84
C ALA A 451 -20.43 19.92 -18.39
N TYR A 452 -19.65 19.09 -19.10
CA TYR A 452 -18.22 18.92 -18.80
C TYR A 452 -17.43 20.23 -18.94
N LEU A 453 -17.69 21.00 -20.00
CA LEU A 453 -17.05 22.30 -20.21
C LEU A 453 -17.33 23.28 -19.06
N ALA A 454 -18.57 23.35 -18.60
CA ALA A 454 -18.95 24.22 -17.48
C ALA A 454 -18.29 23.79 -16.16
N VAL A 455 -18.26 22.48 -15.87
CA VAL A 455 -17.62 21.90 -14.69
C VAL A 455 -16.10 22.16 -14.68
N ALA A 456 -15.47 22.09 -15.84
CA ALA A 456 -14.05 22.37 -16.04
C ALA A 456 -13.72 23.86 -15.89
N ARG A 457 -14.52 24.75 -16.49
CA ARG A 457 -14.35 26.22 -16.39
C ARG A 457 -14.53 26.74 -14.98
N ALA A 458 -15.50 26.21 -14.23
CA ALA A 458 -15.75 26.59 -12.84
C ALA A 458 -14.53 26.33 -11.92
N ARG A 459 -13.58 25.49 -12.36
CA ARG A 459 -12.36 25.13 -11.62
C ARG A 459 -11.08 25.76 -12.19
N GLY A 460 -11.21 26.72 -13.11
CA GLY A 460 -10.06 27.43 -13.69
C GLY A 460 -9.16 26.56 -14.56
N THR A 461 -9.67 25.45 -15.12
CA THR A 461 -8.89 24.60 -16.03
C THR A 461 -8.77 25.25 -17.41
N HIS A 462 -7.60 25.14 -18.03
CA HIS A 462 -7.38 25.47 -19.43
C HIS A 462 -7.95 24.36 -20.31
N ILE A 463 -8.62 24.73 -21.40
CA ILE A 463 -9.44 23.82 -22.21
C ILE A 463 -9.11 24.00 -23.69
N GLU A 464 -8.69 22.90 -24.33
CA GLU A 464 -8.56 22.76 -25.78
C GLU A 464 -9.76 21.99 -26.31
N LEU A 465 -10.39 22.47 -27.39
CA LEU A 465 -11.60 21.84 -27.93
C LEU A 465 -11.39 21.46 -29.39
N VAL A 466 -11.67 20.20 -29.71
CA VAL A 466 -11.57 19.65 -31.08
C VAL A 466 -12.88 18.96 -31.42
N ALA A 467 -13.52 19.37 -32.51
CA ALA A 467 -14.73 18.72 -33.02
C ALA A 467 -14.38 17.77 -34.16
N TYR A 468 -14.95 16.57 -34.15
CA TYR A 468 -14.85 15.65 -35.29
C TYR A 468 -16.07 15.78 -36.17
N ARG A 469 -15.86 15.89 -37.48
CA ARG A 469 -16.92 16.00 -38.47
C ARG A 469 -16.81 14.86 -39.49
N LEU A 470 -17.96 14.32 -39.89
CA LEU A 470 -18.01 13.33 -40.98
C LEU A 470 -17.72 14.01 -42.33
N PRO A 471 -16.84 13.45 -43.17
CA PRO A 471 -16.52 14.01 -44.49
C PRO A 471 -17.77 14.06 -45.36
N SER A 472 -18.01 15.18 -46.05
CA SER A 472 -19.07 15.31 -47.06
C SER A 472 -18.93 14.19 -48.09
N ALA A 473 -20.06 13.59 -48.50
CA ALA A 473 -20.05 12.49 -49.48
C ALA A 473 -19.12 12.84 -50.65
N PRO A 474 -18.32 11.89 -51.16
CA PRO A 474 -17.36 12.20 -52.20
C PRO A 474 -18.09 12.76 -53.41
N ALA A 475 -17.61 13.90 -53.94
CA ALA A 475 -17.81 14.17 -55.36
C ALA A 475 -17.24 12.95 -56.09
N VAL A 476 -18.09 12.27 -56.86
CA VAL A 476 -17.71 11.17 -57.75
C VAL A 476 -16.51 11.65 -58.57
N THR A 477 -15.32 11.23 -58.18
CA THR A 477 -14.12 11.40 -58.99
C THR A 477 -14.25 10.37 -60.10
N GLN A 478 -14.38 10.88 -61.32
CA GLN A 478 -14.55 10.10 -62.53
C GLN A 478 -13.45 9.04 -62.64
N ASP A 479 -13.86 7.79 -62.81
CA ASP A 479 -13.01 6.69 -63.23
C ASP A 479 -12.25 7.08 -64.51
N GLY A 480 -10.92 7.18 -64.39
CA GLY A 480 -9.98 7.04 -65.51
C GLY A 480 -9.38 5.63 -65.47
N PRO A 481 -9.21 4.94 -66.61
CA PRO A 481 -9.05 3.49 -66.64
C PRO A 481 -7.70 3.05 -66.05
N ALA A 482 -7.75 1.91 -65.36
CA ALA A 482 -6.60 1.19 -64.84
C ALA A 482 -5.53 0.97 -65.93
N LYS A 483 -4.36 1.60 -65.75
CA LYS A 483 -3.14 1.24 -66.50
C LYS A 483 -2.41 0.13 -65.76
N LYS A 484 -2.32 -1.02 -66.42
CA LYS A 484 -1.31 -2.06 -66.16
C LYS A 484 0.04 -1.60 -66.72
N SER A 485 1.06 -1.56 -65.87
CA SER A 485 2.49 -1.69 -66.21
C SER A 485 3.21 -2.03 -64.91
N SER A 486 3.63 -3.27 -64.67
CA SER A 486 4.84 -3.95 -65.18
C SER A 486 6.15 -3.34 -64.65
N ASP A 487 6.67 -4.08 -63.67
CA ASP A 487 8.03 -4.25 -63.17
C ASP A 487 8.71 -3.31 -62.18
N PRO A 488 9.51 -3.92 -61.25
CA PRO A 488 9.91 -3.35 -59.99
C PRO A 488 11.34 -2.82 -60.05
N GLN A 489 11.60 -1.71 -59.38
CA GLN A 489 12.83 -1.39 -58.65
C GLN A 489 12.78 0.10 -58.32
N VAL A 490 12.88 0.41 -57.03
CA VAL A 490 13.83 1.35 -56.43
C VAL A 490 13.34 1.69 -55.01
N GLU A 491 14.24 1.43 -54.06
CA GLU A 491 14.36 1.98 -52.70
C GLU A 491 13.43 1.47 -51.59
N GLU A 492 13.96 0.46 -50.89
CA GLU A 492 13.74 0.23 -49.47
C GLU A 492 14.13 1.48 -48.67
N GLU A 493 13.15 2.31 -48.33
CA GLU A 493 13.19 3.17 -47.15
C GLU A 493 12.07 2.76 -46.20
N GLY A 494 12.48 2.07 -45.12
CA GLY A 494 11.73 1.91 -43.88
C GLY A 494 10.29 1.42 -44.00
N ASP A 495 10.09 0.10 -43.90
CA ASP A 495 8.78 -0.48 -43.56
C ASP A 495 8.39 -0.05 -42.12
N GLU A 496 7.94 1.20 -41.95
CA GLU A 496 7.09 1.56 -40.83
C GLU A 496 5.73 0.90 -41.10
N VAL A 497 5.46 -0.17 -40.35
CA VAL A 497 4.12 -0.78 -40.29
C VAL A 497 3.14 0.29 -39.81
N LEU A 498 2.46 0.94 -40.76
CA LEU A 498 1.51 2.00 -40.45
C LEU A 498 0.35 1.43 -39.62
N PRO A 499 -0.11 2.15 -38.58
CA PRO A 499 -1.25 1.72 -37.78
C PRO A 499 -2.52 1.66 -38.65
N ALA A 500 -3.47 0.80 -38.25
CA ALA A 500 -4.72 0.57 -39.00
C ALA A 500 -5.53 1.84 -39.33
N GLN A 501 -5.34 2.91 -38.54
CA GLN A 501 -5.83 4.27 -38.79
C GLN A 501 -4.75 5.29 -38.43
N PHE A 502 -4.64 6.38 -39.20
CA PHE A 502 -3.67 7.45 -38.94
C PHE A 502 -4.21 8.82 -39.36
N TRP A 503 -3.65 9.88 -38.76
CA TRP A 503 -3.97 11.27 -39.13
C TRP A 503 -3.13 11.70 -40.34
N ARG A 504 -3.78 12.14 -41.41
CA ARG A 504 -3.18 12.87 -42.53
C ARG A 504 -3.62 14.33 -42.40
N GLN A 505 -2.75 15.17 -41.83
CA GLN A 505 -3.08 16.54 -41.41
C GLN A 505 -4.30 16.55 -40.45
N ASP A 506 -5.42 17.11 -40.89
CA ASP A 506 -6.67 17.17 -40.10
C ASP A 506 -7.69 16.10 -40.50
N THR A 507 -7.31 15.15 -41.35
CA THR A 507 -8.20 14.08 -41.82
C THR A 507 -7.73 12.72 -41.31
N LEU A 508 -8.62 11.99 -40.63
CA LEU A 508 -8.38 10.63 -40.16
C LEU A 508 -8.63 9.65 -41.32
N VAL A 509 -7.63 8.84 -41.65
CA VAL A 509 -7.66 7.89 -42.76
C VAL A 509 -7.56 6.47 -42.23
N LEU A 510 -8.39 5.58 -42.77
CA LEU A 510 -8.25 4.13 -42.58
C LEU A 510 -7.24 3.58 -43.59
N ALA A 511 -6.19 2.91 -43.11
CA ALA A 511 -5.19 2.29 -43.98
C ALA A 511 -5.82 1.22 -44.88
N ALA A 512 -5.28 1.05 -46.08
CA ALA A 512 -5.77 0.03 -47.01
C ALA A 512 -5.59 -1.38 -46.42
N SER A 513 -6.63 -2.21 -46.53
CA SER A 513 -6.63 -3.59 -46.04
C SER A 513 -7.08 -4.52 -47.16
N GLY A 514 -6.12 -5.22 -47.78
CA GLY A 514 -6.34 -6.21 -48.83
C GLY A 514 -7.16 -5.68 -50.02
N ARG A 515 -8.50 -5.80 -49.95
CA ARG A 515 -9.46 -5.45 -51.01
C ARG A 515 -10.14 -4.08 -50.84
N GLN A 516 -9.88 -3.34 -49.76
CA GLN A 516 -10.51 -2.03 -49.53
C GLN A 516 -9.50 -0.89 -49.71
N PRO A 517 -9.80 0.13 -50.54
CA PRO A 517 -8.96 1.30 -50.69
C PRO A 517 -8.95 2.15 -49.42
N GLU A 518 -7.97 3.03 -49.29
CA GLU A 518 -7.94 4.04 -48.22
C GLU A 518 -9.25 4.82 -48.18
N ARG A 519 -9.74 5.10 -46.97
CA ARG A 519 -11.00 5.80 -46.77
C ARG A 519 -10.86 6.88 -45.70
N GLU A 520 -11.29 8.09 -46.03
CA GLU A 520 -11.46 9.17 -45.07
C GLU A 520 -12.61 8.86 -44.10
N ILE A 521 -12.32 8.96 -42.80
CA ILE A 521 -13.24 8.61 -41.71
C ILE A 521 -13.85 9.88 -41.10
N LEU A 522 -13.00 10.82 -40.68
CA LEU A 522 -13.37 12.03 -39.93
C LEU A 522 -12.41 13.17 -40.28
N THR A 523 -12.87 14.40 -40.19
CA THR A 523 -12.02 15.61 -40.16
C THR A 523 -12.07 16.24 -38.78
N ARG A 524 -10.91 16.61 -38.22
CA ARG A 524 -10.84 17.35 -36.95
C ARG A 524 -10.87 18.86 -37.19
N GLN A 525 -11.60 19.58 -36.35
CA GLN A 525 -11.72 21.03 -36.39
C GLN A 525 -11.43 21.59 -34.99
N TRP A 526 -10.36 22.38 -34.86
CA TRP A 526 -10.05 23.11 -33.64
C TRP A 526 -11.07 24.24 -33.41
N VAL A 527 -11.57 24.35 -32.19
CA VAL A 527 -12.61 25.32 -31.83
C VAL A 527 -12.02 26.39 -30.91
N ASN A 528 -11.78 27.57 -31.48
CA ASN A 528 -11.19 28.71 -30.77
C ASN A 528 -12.22 29.52 -29.96
N ASP A 529 -13.49 29.53 -30.39
CA ASP A 529 -14.59 30.15 -29.64
C ASP A 529 -15.67 29.11 -29.29
N PRO A 530 -15.61 28.52 -28.09
CA PRO A 530 -16.63 27.59 -27.63
C PRO A 530 -18.01 28.25 -27.53
N GLY A 531 -18.11 29.55 -27.24
CA GLY A 531 -19.41 30.23 -27.11
C GLY A 531 -20.23 30.17 -28.40
N SER A 532 -19.64 30.61 -29.52
CA SER A 532 -20.28 30.52 -30.84
C SER A 532 -20.47 29.07 -31.31
N PHE A 533 -19.51 28.17 -31.03
CA PHE A 533 -19.61 26.77 -31.45
C PHE A 533 -20.78 26.03 -30.78
N PHE A 534 -20.96 26.20 -29.46
CA PHE A 534 -22.07 25.61 -28.74
C PHE A 534 -23.41 26.32 -29.00
N ALA A 535 -23.43 27.52 -29.58
CA ALA A 535 -24.67 28.17 -30.00
C ALA A 535 -25.26 27.55 -31.29
N ARG A 536 -24.43 26.98 -32.17
CA ARG A 536 -24.84 26.41 -33.47
C ARG A 536 -25.45 25.00 -33.33
N ALA A 537 -26.15 24.55 -34.37
CA ALA A 537 -26.60 23.16 -34.50
C ALA A 537 -25.41 22.25 -34.85
N TRP A 538 -25.35 21.07 -34.23
CA TRP A 538 -24.26 20.09 -34.43
C TRP A 538 -24.63 19.08 -35.50
N GLU A 539 -24.58 19.50 -36.76
CA GLU A 539 -24.82 18.62 -37.89
C GLU A 539 -23.55 17.85 -38.25
N ARG A 540 -23.65 16.52 -38.34
CA ARG A 540 -22.57 15.61 -38.77
C ARG A 540 -21.33 15.64 -37.87
N ILE A 541 -21.52 15.94 -36.58
CA ILE A 541 -20.49 15.92 -35.54
C ILE A 541 -20.73 14.67 -34.66
N PRO A 542 -20.10 13.53 -34.98
CA PRO A 542 -20.26 12.31 -34.17
C PRO A 542 -19.49 12.34 -32.85
N GLY A 543 -18.55 13.29 -32.69
CA GLY A 543 -17.76 13.38 -31.47
C GLY A 543 -17.05 14.70 -31.25
N LEU A 544 -16.62 14.90 -30.00
CA LEU A 544 -15.94 16.10 -29.51
C LEU A 544 -14.86 15.68 -28.51
N VAL A 545 -13.69 16.31 -28.60
CA VAL A 545 -12.58 16.08 -27.67
C VAL A 545 -12.30 17.35 -26.88
N LEU A 546 -12.14 17.20 -25.57
CA LEU A 546 -11.80 18.23 -24.60
C LEU A 546 -10.43 17.89 -23.99
N GLY A 547 -9.39 18.66 -24.33
CA GLY A 547 -8.11 18.62 -23.63
C GLY A 547 -8.15 19.51 -22.41
N LEU A 548 -8.15 18.94 -21.21
CA LEU A 548 -8.20 19.68 -19.94
C LEU A 548 -6.82 19.73 -19.29
N ARG A 549 -6.37 20.94 -18.94
CA ARG A 549 -5.13 21.18 -18.19
C ARG A 549 -5.42 22.06 -16.97
N GLY A 550 -5.21 21.54 -15.78
CA GLY A 550 -5.41 22.27 -14.53
C GLY A 550 -5.36 21.37 -13.30
N ALA A 551 -5.35 21.97 -12.11
CA ALA A 551 -5.09 21.26 -10.86
C ALA A 551 -6.04 20.05 -10.66
N ALA A 552 -5.47 18.84 -10.61
CA ALA A 552 -6.18 17.58 -10.43
C ALA A 552 -7.26 17.29 -11.49
N ALA A 553 -7.02 17.67 -12.76
CA ALA A 553 -7.94 17.36 -13.86
C ALA A 553 -8.11 15.85 -14.05
N ALA A 554 -7.01 15.09 -14.13
CA ALA A 554 -7.04 13.64 -14.30
C ALA A 554 -7.80 12.95 -13.17
N LEU A 555 -7.56 13.37 -11.93
CA LEU A 555 -8.20 12.80 -10.73
C LEU A 555 -9.73 12.90 -10.78
N ARG A 556 -10.25 13.97 -11.39
CA ARG A 556 -11.68 14.27 -11.44
C ARG A 556 -12.39 13.61 -12.62
N PHE A 557 -11.76 13.63 -13.79
CA PHE A 557 -12.42 13.22 -15.03
C PHE A 557 -12.07 11.80 -15.47
N THR A 558 -10.96 11.20 -15.02
CA THR A 558 -10.64 9.80 -15.37
C THR A 558 -11.70 8.79 -14.91
N PRO A 559 -12.29 8.92 -13.71
CA PRO A 559 -13.40 8.05 -13.30
C PRO A 559 -14.65 8.16 -14.17
N GLU A 560 -14.70 9.11 -15.13
CA GLU A 560 -15.81 9.31 -16.04
C GLU A 560 -15.73 8.52 -17.34
N ALA A 561 -14.72 7.66 -17.51
CA ALA A 561 -14.67 6.75 -18.64
C ALA A 561 -15.85 5.76 -18.64
N GLY A 562 -16.45 5.54 -19.80
CA GLY A 562 -17.46 4.52 -20.07
C GLY A 562 -18.74 5.07 -20.71
N LEU A 563 -19.82 4.30 -20.63
CA LEU A 563 -21.08 4.62 -21.31
C LEU A 563 -22.03 5.46 -20.45
N HIS A 564 -22.41 6.62 -20.95
CA HIS A 564 -23.37 7.56 -20.36
C HIS A 564 -24.71 7.42 -21.06
N ILE A 565 -25.71 6.88 -20.37
CA ILE A 565 -27.02 6.56 -20.94
C ILE A 565 -28.00 7.67 -20.61
N PHE A 566 -28.61 8.29 -21.63
CA PHE A 566 -29.64 9.30 -21.46
C PHE A 566 -31.04 8.71 -21.67
N ARG A 567 -31.96 9.03 -20.77
CA ARG A 567 -33.39 8.72 -20.89
C ARG A 567 -34.19 10.02 -20.82
N GLY A 568 -34.91 10.32 -21.89
CA GLY A 568 -35.70 11.54 -22.00
C GLY A 568 -37.18 11.24 -22.30
N PRO A 569 -38.10 12.15 -21.96
CA PRO A 569 -39.54 11.96 -22.15
C PRO A 569 -39.99 11.91 -23.63
N ARG A 570 -39.11 12.27 -24.58
CA ARG A 570 -39.40 12.32 -26.03
C ARG A 570 -38.79 11.17 -26.84
N GLN A 571 -38.05 10.25 -26.24
CA GLN A 571 -37.37 9.15 -26.93
C GLN A 571 -37.75 7.80 -26.28
N ALA A 572 -38.19 6.84 -27.09
CA ALA A 572 -38.63 5.53 -26.61
C ALA A 572 -37.47 4.59 -26.22
N GLN A 573 -36.26 4.85 -26.72
CA GLN A 573 -35.06 4.04 -26.44
C GLN A 573 -33.98 4.88 -25.74
N PRO A 574 -33.24 4.27 -24.79
CA PRO A 574 -32.12 4.94 -24.12
C PRO A 574 -30.99 5.25 -25.11
N THR A 575 -30.48 6.48 -25.06
CA THR A 575 -29.46 6.94 -26.00
C THR A 575 -28.08 6.91 -25.34
N PRO A 576 -27.13 6.10 -25.84
CA PRO A 576 -25.81 6.01 -25.26
C PRO A 576 -24.87 7.11 -25.79
N CYS A 577 -24.10 7.69 -24.88
CA CYS A 577 -23.00 8.60 -25.17
C CYS A 577 -21.72 8.00 -24.57
N LEU A 578 -20.71 7.75 -25.38
CA LEU A 578 -19.43 7.22 -24.95
C LEU A 578 -18.54 8.35 -24.45
N VAL A 579 -17.94 8.18 -23.28
CA VAL A 579 -16.88 9.04 -22.77
C VAL A 579 -15.62 8.20 -22.69
N GLU A 580 -14.65 8.48 -23.53
CA GLU A 580 -13.30 7.92 -23.45
C GLU A 580 -12.36 8.91 -22.80
N ILE A 581 -11.46 8.37 -21.98
CA ILE A 581 -10.41 9.13 -21.31
C ILE A 581 -9.07 8.64 -21.81
N THR A 582 -8.19 9.57 -22.16
CA THR A 582 -6.80 9.30 -22.53
C THR A 582 -5.86 10.35 -21.97
N GLU A 583 -4.60 9.98 -21.81
CA GLU A 583 -3.49 10.87 -21.44
C GLU A 583 -2.90 11.57 -22.69
N SER A 584 -3.20 11.09 -23.91
CA SER A 584 -2.70 11.65 -25.15
C SER A 584 -3.20 13.08 -25.39
N GLU A 585 -2.41 13.89 -26.11
CA GLU A 585 -2.86 15.21 -26.53
C GLU A 585 -4.09 15.09 -27.45
N PRO A 586 -5.00 16.09 -27.47
CA PRO A 586 -6.11 16.10 -28.42
C PRO A 586 -5.69 15.97 -29.89
N ALA A 587 -4.46 16.41 -30.21
CA ALA A 587 -3.87 16.29 -31.54
C ALA A 587 -3.47 14.85 -31.90
N ASP A 588 -3.08 14.04 -30.93
CA ASP A 588 -2.55 12.68 -31.15
C ASP A 588 -3.61 11.59 -30.90
N TYR A 589 -4.73 11.96 -30.29
CA TYR A 589 -5.82 11.03 -30.00
C TYR A 589 -6.44 10.44 -31.29
N LEU A 590 -6.60 9.12 -31.30
CA LEU A 590 -7.22 8.35 -32.37
C LEU A 590 -8.60 7.84 -31.92
N PRO A 591 -9.70 8.26 -32.57
CA PRO A 591 -11.05 7.77 -32.27
C PRO A 591 -11.20 6.25 -32.42
N PRO A 592 -12.17 5.61 -31.73
CA PRO A 592 -12.40 4.18 -31.85
C PRO A 592 -12.75 3.73 -33.27
N LEU A 593 -12.26 2.54 -33.65
CA LEU A 593 -12.59 1.94 -34.95
C LEU A 593 -14.11 1.73 -35.08
N GLY A 594 -14.67 2.20 -36.19
CA GLY A 594 -16.09 2.02 -36.49
C GLY A 594 -17.03 3.01 -35.80
N ILE A 595 -16.51 4.07 -35.14
CA ILE A 595 -17.33 5.12 -34.51
C ILE A 595 -18.28 5.85 -35.49
N THR A 596 -18.01 5.73 -36.79
CA THR A 596 -18.85 6.26 -37.88
C THR A 596 -20.02 5.33 -38.27
N ARG A 597 -20.10 4.12 -37.73
CA ARG A 597 -21.18 3.16 -37.97
C ARG A 597 -22.23 3.27 -36.86
N ARG A 598 -23.52 3.30 -37.23
CA ARG A 598 -24.61 3.19 -36.25
C ARG A 598 -24.51 1.86 -35.50
N GLY A 599 -24.71 1.90 -34.18
CA GLY A 599 -24.61 0.78 -33.25
C GLY A 599 -23.22 0.54 -32.65
N ALA A 600 -22.20 1.35 -32.97
CA ALA A 600 -20.81 1.09 -32.54
C ALA A 600 -20.54 1.36 -31.04
N ILE A 601 -21.35 2.21 -30.41
CA ILE A 601 -21.15 2.71 -29.04
C ILE A 601 -21.73 1.75 -27.95
N GLY A 602 -22.30 0.60 -28.33
CA GLY A 602 -23.07 -0.24 -27.39
C GLY A 602 -22.31 -1.26 -26.54
N SER A 603 -21.00 -1.47 -26.75
CA SER A 603 -20.26 -2.61 -26.19
C SER A 603 -19.43 -2.30 -24.93
N GLN A 604 -19.33 -1.04 -24.52
CA GLN A 604 -18.51 -0.62 -23.38
C GLN A 604 -19.25 -0.72 -22.03
N ASN A 605 -18.48 -0.76 -20.94
CA ASN A 605 -19.02 -0.76 -19.58
C ASN A 605 -19.83 0.51 -19.30
N ARG A 606 -21.01 0.34 -18.71
CA ARG A 606 -21.88 1.45 -18.30
C ARG A 606 -21.25 2.26 -17.19
N ARG A 607 -21.11 3.57 -17.42
CA ARG A 607 -20.61 4.55 -16.45
C ARG A 607 -21.73 5.19 -15.64
N ARG A 608 -22.73 5.80 -16.30
CA ARG A 608 -23.83 6.54 -15.63
C ARG A 608 -25.13 6.51 -16.43
N THR A 609 -26.27 6.60 -15.74
CA THR A 609 -27.60 6.81 -16.35
C THR A 609 -28.17 8.16 -15.91
N TYR A 610 -28.55 8.96 -16.90
CA TYR A 610 -29.20 10.26 -16.77
C TYR A 610 -30.69 10.06 -17.03
N ASP A 611 -31.47 9.84 -15.97
CA ASP A 611 -32.90 9.60 -16.08
C ASP A 611 -33.69 10.89 -15.82
N ARG A 612 -34.06 11.58 -16.90
CA ARG A 612 -34.90 12.79 -16.81
C ARG A 612 -36.38 12.48 -16.56
N ILE A 613 -36.80 11.23 -16.72
CA ILE A 613 -38.19 10.83 -16.45
C ILE A 613 -38.38 10.69 -14.95
N GLN A 614 -37.40 10.06 -14.28
CA GLN A 614 -37.38 9.89 -12.82
C GLN A 614 -36.75 11.08 -12.08
N ASP A 615 -36.19 12.06 -12.80
CA ASP A 615 -35.49 13.23 -12.25
C ASP A 615 -34.30 12.84 -11.34
N VAL A 616 -33.56 11.79 -11.72
CA VAL A 616 -32.48 11.20 -10.92
C VAL A 616 -31.27 10.81 -11.78
N LEU A 617 -30.07 11.01 -11.22
CA LEU A 617 -28.83 10.40 -11.69
C LEU A 617 -28.61 9.05 -10.99
N ASP A 618 -28.97 7.95 -11.65
CA ASP A 618 -29.14 6.61 -11.05
C ASP A 618 -27.86 6.05 -10.40
N ASP A 619 -26.69 6.36 -10.96
CA ASP A 619 -25.39 5.90 -10.45
C ASP A 619 -25.05 6.44 -9.05
N GLU A 620 -25.59 7.61 -8.69
CA GLU A 620 -25.31 8.28 -7.40
C GLU A 620 -26.56 8.57 -6.58
N LYS A 621 -27.76 8.23 -7.10
CA LYS A 621 -29.07 8.61 -6.54
C LYS A 621 -29.22 10.12 -6.27
N LEU A 622 -28.46 10.95 -6.98
CA LEU A 622 -28.53 12.40 -6.86
C LEU A 622 -29.80 12.91 -7.56
N PRO A 623 -30.64 13.71 -6.88
CA PRO A 623 -31.85 14.25 -7.49
C PRO A 623 -31.47 15.39 -8.45
N TRP A 624 -32.04 15.36 -9.65
CA TRP A 624 -31.76 16.32 -10.72
C TRP A 624 -32.50 17.64 -10.46
N GLN A 625 -33.73 17.62 -9.92
CA GLN A 625 -34.50 18.77 -9.44
C GLN A 625 -34.60 19.91 -10.47
N ASN A 626 -34.73 19.59 -11.77
CA ASN A 626 -34.67 20.56 -12.87
C ASN A 626 -33.41 21.47 -12.88
N ARG A 627 -32.34 21.09 -12.18
CA ARG A 627 -31.07 21.83 -12.19
C ARG A 627 -30.35 21.63 -13.55
N PRO A 628 -29.52 22.59 -13.98
CA PRO A 628 -28.70 22.39 -15.18
C PRO A 628 -27.79 21.17 -15.00
N LEU A 629 -27.63 20.37 -16.06
CA LEU A 629 -26.82 19.13 -16.03
C LEU A 629 -25.41 19.38 -15.48
N ALA A 630 -24.81 20.54 -15.78
CA ALA A 630 -23.51 20.94 -15.26
C ALA A 630 -23.43 20.95 -13.72
N ALA A 631 -24.49 21.39 -13.03
CA ALA A 631 -24.50 21.45 -11.57
C ALA A 631 -24.56 20.03 -10.97
N VAL A 632 -25.48 19.20 -11.46
CA VAL A 632 -25.64 17.81 -11.01
C VAL A 632 -24.39 16.99 -11.30
N LEU A 633 -23.80 17.17 -12.49
CA LEU A 633 -22.56 16.53 -12.90
C LEU A 633 -21.38 16.98 -12.02
N GLY A 634 -21.29 18.27 -11.71
CA GLY A 634 -20.23 18.82 -10.87
C GLY A 634 -20.26 18.30 -9.43
N GLU A 635 -21.46 18.11 -8.88
CA GLU A 635 -21.72 17.51 -7.57
C GLU A 635 -21.31 16.02 -7.56
N ALA A 636 -21.77 15.26 -8.56
CA ALA A 636 -21.43 13.84 -8.70
C ALA A 636 -19.91 13.60 -8.79
N ILE A 637 -19.18 14.40 -9.59
CA ILE A 637 -17.72 14.30 -9.72
C ILE A 637 -17.04 14.59 -8.38
N GLN A 638 -17.56 15.56 -7.61
CA GLN A 638 -16.99 15.94 -6.32
C GLN A 638 -17.20 14.85 -5.26
N GLU A 639 -18.40 14.29 -5.14
CA GLU A 639 -18.70 13.20 -4.21
C GLU A 639 -17.90 11.94 -4.52
N ARG A 640 -17.70 11.65 -5.82
CA ARG A 640 -16.88 10.53 -6.24
C ARG A 640 -15.41 10.73 -5.95
N LEU A 641 -14.88 11.93 -6.17
CA LEU A 641 -13.52 12.28 -5.75
C LEU A 641 -13.35 12.03 -4.24
N GLN A 642 -14.30 12.47 -3.40
CA GLN A 642 -14.24 12.22 -1.96
C GLN A 642 -14.26 10.73 -1.62
N ARG A 643 -15.13 9.93 -2.25
CA ARG A 643 -15.15 8.47 -2.05
C ARG A 643 -13.85 7.80 -2.49
N ASN A 644 -13.28 8.20 -3.62
CA ASN A 644 -12.01 7.65 -4.10
C ASN A 644 -10.86 8.00 -3.14
N LEU A 645 -10.83 9.22 -2.60
CA LEU A 645 -9.86 9.61 -1.58
C LEU A 645 -9.99 8.76 -0.32
N LEU A 646 -11.22 8.45 0.12
CA LEU A 646 -11.47 7.58 1.27
C LEU A 646 -11.15 6.10 0.98
N ALA A 647 -11.33 5.64 -0.26
CA ALA A 647 -11.00 4.28 -0.67
C ALA A 647 -9.50 3.96 -0.53
N LEU A 648 -8.62 4.98 -0.58
CA LEU A 648 -7.19 4.84 -0.25
C LEU A 648 -6.92 4.28 1.15
N LEU A 649 -7.90 4.38 2.06
CA LEU A 649 -7.78 3.88 3.42
C LEU A 649 -8.11 2.38 3.54
N GLN A 650 -8.84 1.82 2.57
CA GLN A 650 -9.39 0.46 2.63
C GLN A 650 -8.69 -0.51 1.68
N GLY A 651 -8.17 -0.01 0.56
CA GLY A 651 -7.27 -0.75 -0.33
C GLY A 651 -5.89 -0.85 0.27
#